data_AF-A0A7U6B435-F1
#
_entry.id   AF-A0A7U6B435-F1
#
_cell.length_a   1.000
_cell.length_b   1.000
_cell.length_c   1.000
_cell.angle_alpha   90.00
_cell.angle_beta   90.00
_cell.angle_gamma   90.00
#
_symmetry.space_group_name_H-M   'P 1'
#
loop_
_entity.id
_entity.type
_entity.pdbx_description
1 polymer ?
#
loop_
_entity_poly.entity_id
_entity_poly.type
_entity_poly.pdbx_seq_one_letter_code
_entity_poly.pdbx_strand_id
1 'polypeptide(L)'
;MQMRRLAICFLAAGLVTIATSAAALEPYLRYPAVRGDNVVFTAEGDLWRVSRSGGAAQRLTTHAAAETHAAISPDGRWVAFAGSYEGAQEAYVMPLAGGLPRRLTFENGSVTVLGWTAQGEVLVSTQNSVGPGAHRIVAAVHPASGARRVFPVADANDAVLDDAGKTLYFTRYGLVMTNDNVRHYRGGAHAQLWRFDLDGKAEARPVFPGDAGNNKRPMWWQGRLYFVSDRAGTDNLWSANGDGGEPRQLTNYKDWDVRNAALGDGRIVFQLGADLHVYDIGAASATRLPVTLVSDFDQQRTRLIRSPLETLTNVQLSGKEERIVLTARGRVSIAGTGSQRRVEIAVPEGARARDAIFSADEKWVYAIVDTTGENEIWRFAADGSGHGEQLTRDGNNHRWALYPSPDGRWLGHTDKKGRFWLLDLATRHNTLIDDAGKAGIDQHDSVVWSPDSRNIAFVRSASDAQREQIGMVNLATKELAFVTSDRYTSGDPAFSPDGRWLYFLSARHFKLDNGSPWGDRNMGPVFNKRTGIFALALQPGNRFPFKPDDELSRAAVKPAESPEETAAEKALEKAASKDKEAKDKDGRQAKDAKPAPPPKPELPAVTYAGLAQRLFEVPLAPGNYRKLAVDDKRLYFLDEDGADGKPALRTLAIARTEPKPETFAANVRDFDLAADRKHLYYRTASGNPGEMLIVDAGAKAPPDVSKARVKVDDWSIVSNPRQEWKQMFNDAWRMHRDFLYDVKMRGVNWVGVRDKYAPLVERVTDRAELNDILGMMVAEVGALHSQVAPGDIRKSAPEGTPSGLGAVLTRTAAGYRVDRVYRSESELPAQRAPLAQADVDVREGDVITAVNGKSVLEARDISDLLLNQADRQVLLQVQPARGGKPRAAIVIPVPMAKQAALQYSDWEQGRAEQVEQASNGRIGYLHLRAMGADDIAAFARDFYANVNREGLIIDVRRNRGGNIDSWIIEKLLRKAWAFWSTPVGQTSPNMQNTFRGHLVVLVDELTYSDGETFAAGVKALGLGPLVGKRTAGAGVWLSDRNRLADNGMVRVAETGQFDSDKGVWLIEGVGVVPDVEVDNLPNATFNGQDKQLETALALLKKKIAEQPVKRYQAQPIPSLNY
;
A
#
# COMPACT_ATOMS: atom_id res chain seq x y z
N MET A 1 49.16 20.89 -68.87
CA MET A 1 49.46 19.88 -67.83
C MET A 1 49.18 20.49 -66.45
N GLN A 2 47.92 20.83 -66.13
CA GLN A 2 47.61 21.60 -64.90
C GLN A 2 46.17 21.40 -64.38
N MET A 3 45.47 20.34 -64.80
CA MET A 3 44.09 20.06 -64.36
C MET A 3 43.89 18.64 -63.77
N ARG A 4 44.97 17.87 -63.58
CA ARG A 4 44.91 16.54 -62.94
C ARG A 4 45.50 16.48 -61.52
N ARG A 5 46.00 17.59 -60.98
CA ARG A 5 46.57 17.64 -59.62
C ARG A 5 45.69 18.35 -58.58
N LEU A 6 44.62 19.06 -58.97
CA LEU A 6 43.69 19.68 -58.01
C LEU A 6 42.54 18.78 -57.54
N ALA A 7 42.20 17.72 -58.30
CA ALA A 7 41.10 16.82 -57.96
C ALA A 7 41.45 15.78 -56.87
N ILE A 8 42.75 15.58 -56.57
CA ILE A 8 43.21 14.60 -55.56
C ILE A 8 43.37 15.25 -54.18
N CYS A 9 43.54 16.57 -54.09
CA CYS A 9 43.60 17.28 -52.79
C CYS A 9 42.22 17.58 -52.18
N PHE A 10 41.16 17.67 -52.99
CA PHE A 10 39.79 17.84 -52.45
C PHE A 10 39.11 16.52 -52.05
N LEU A 11 39.61 15.37 -52.49
CA LEU A 11 39.11 14.05 -52.04
C LEU A 11 39.76 13.55 -50.74
N ALA A 12 40.90 14.13 -50.34
CA ALA A 12 41.60 13.78 -49.09
C ALA A 12 41.18 14.64 -47.88
N ALA A 13 40.50 15.78 -48.10
CA ALA A 13 39.98 16.65 -47.04
C ALA A 13 38.50 16.38 -46.67
N GLY A 14 37.81 15.51 -47.42
CA GLY A 14 36.42 15.11 -47.17
C GLY A 14 36.25 13.83 -46.35
N LEU A 15 37.33 13.27 -45.81
CA LEU A 15 37.36 12.03 -45.03
C LEU A 15 37.82 12.24 -43.58
N VAL A 16 37.73 13.46 -43.05
CA VAL A 16 37.53 13.61 -41.60
C VAL A 16 36.09 13.23 -41.34
N THR A 17 35.92 11.93 -41.17
CA THR A 17 34.80 11.33 -40.46
C THR A 17 34.45 12.21 -39.28
N ILE A 18 33.31 12.89 -39.36
CA ILE A 18 32.50 13.11 -38.17
C ILE A 18 32.10 11.71 -37.76
N ALA A 19 33.00 11.01 -37.06
CA ALA A 19 32.58 10.01 -36.13
C ALA A 19 31.76 10.80 -35.12
N THR A 20 30.44 10.87 -35.34
CA THR A 20 29.52 10.97 -34.22
C THR A 20 29.87 9.77 -33.36
N SER A 21 30.79 9.94 -32.43
CA SER A 21 30.84 9.10 -31.24
C SER A 21 29.44 9.24 -30.68
N ALA A 22 28.59 8.25 -30.94
CA ALA A 22 27.40 8.04 -30.15
C ALA A 22 27.93 8.04 -28.72
N ALA A 23 27.70 9.12 -27.98
CA ALA A 23 28.14 9.22 -26.61
C ALA A 23 27.53 8.00 -25.92
N ALA A 24 28.38 7.07 -25.49
CA ALA A 24 27.91 5.91 -24.75
C ALA A 24 27.08 6.44 -23.58
N LEU A 25 25.86 5.92 -23.41
CA LEU A 25 24.99 6.31 -22.31
C LEU A 25 25.75 6.14 -20.99
N GLU A 26 25.80 7.19 -20.18
CA GLU A 26 26.46 7.13 -18.88
C GLU A 26 25.70 6.16 -17.96
N PRO A 27 26.38 5.22 -17.27
CA PRO A 27 25.71 4.17 -16.50
C PRO A 27 25.08 4.68 -15.22
N TYR A 28 24.09 3.99 -14.66
CA TYR A 28 23.57 4.27 -13.32
C TYR A 28 24.27 3.37 -12.29
N LEU A 29 25.03 3.96 -11.36
CA LEU A 29 25.94 3.23 -10.48
C LEU A 29 25.53 3.36 -9.01
N ARG A 30 25.46 2.24 -8.29
CA ARG A 30 25.03 2.19 -6.88
C ARG A 30 25.91 1.29 -6.02
N TYR A 31 25.76 1.42 -4.70
CA TYR A 31 26.36 0.52 -3.69
C TYR A 31 27.85 0.20 -3.90
N PRO A 32 28.74 1.21 -4.01
CA PRO A 32 30.14 0.97 -4.31
C PRO A 32 30.95 0.47 -3.10
N ALA A 33 32.06 -0.21 -3.38
CA ALA A 33 33.13 -0.60 -2.46
C ALA A 33 34.49 -0.48 -3.15
N VAL A 34 35.54 -0.09 -2.41
CA VAL A 34 36.88 0.13 -2.96
C VAL A 34 37.93 -0.60 -2.13
N ARG A 35 38.93 -1.20 -2.79
CA ARG A 35 40.17 -1.71 -2.18
C ARG A 35 41.24 -1.95 -3.24
N GLY A 36 42.48 -1.56 -2.95
CA GLY A 36 43.59 -1.59 -3.91
C GLY A 36 43.26 -0.77 -5.15
N ASP A 37 43.38 -1.40 -6.31
CA ASP A 37 42.95 -0.83 -7.59
C ASP A 37 41.50 -1.20 -7.97
N ASN A 38 40.76 -1.95 -7.15
CA ASN A 38 39.43 -2.44 -7.51
C ASN A 38 38.34 -1.58 -6.88
N VAL A 39 37.34 -1.24 -7.69
CA VAL A 39 36.05 -0.73 -7.25
C VAL A 39 34.98 -1.71 -7.68
N VAL A 40 34.18 -2.21 -6.73
CA VAL A 40 33.00 -3.05 -6.99
C VAL A 40 31.75 -2.21 -6.75
N PHE A 41 30.73 -2.34 -7.59
CA PHE A 41 29.48 -1.60 -7.47
C PHE A 41 28.31 -2.39 -8.08
N THR A 42 27.09 -1.95 -7.81
CA THR A 42 25.87 -2.48 -8.44
C THR A 42 25.45 -1.61 -9.62
N ALA A 43 25.18 -2.23 -10.76
CA ALA A 43 24.52 -1.64 -11.92
C ALA A 43 23.75 -2.73 -12.67
N GLU A 44 22.61 -2.40 -13.29
CA GLU A 44 21.72 -3.40 -13.92
C GLU A 44 21.19 -4.47 -12.94
N GLY A 45 21.26 -4.15 -11.63
CA GLY A 45 20.96 -5.08 -10.54
C GLY A 45 22.09 -6.07 -10.23
N ASP A 46 23.18 -6.10 -11.00
CA ASP A 46 24.31 -7.03 -10.84
C ASP A 46 25.55 -6.38 -10.21
N LEU A 47 26.49 -7.19 -9.73
CA LEU A 47 27.81 -6.72 -9.30
C LEU A 47 28.76 -6.55 -10.48
N TRP A 48 29.49 -5.43 -10.47
CA TRP A 48 30.50 -5.06 -11.46
C TRP A 48 31.79 -4.65 -10.79
N ARG A 49 32.91 -4.84 -11.49
CA ARG A 49 34.25 -4.45 -11.05
C ARG A 49 34.93 -3.56 -12.07
N VAL A 50 35.58 -2.49 -11.62
CA VAL A 50 36.38 -1.58 -12.46
C VAL A 50 37.68 -1.19 -11.75
N SER A 51 38.67 -0.72 -12.51
CA SER A 51 39.87 -0.08 -11.92
C SER A 51 39.46 1.20 -11.20
N ARG A 52 40.21 1.57 -10.15
CA ARG A 52 40.06 2.85 -9.46
C ARG A 52 40.35 4.06 -10.35
N SER A 53 41.09 3.84 -11.45
CA SER A 53 41.28 4.86 -12.49
C SER A 53 40.09 4.99 -13.45
N GLY A 54 39.13 4.07 -13.37
CA GLY A 54 37.96 4.00 -14.24
C GLY A 54 38.16 3.09 -15.45
N GLY A 55 37.32 3.27 -16.47
CA GLY A 55 37.36 2.52 -17.73
C GLY A 55 36.24 1.47 -17.84
N ALA A 56 36.50 0.41 -18.61
CA ALA A 56 35.54 -0.65 -18.84
C ALA A 56 35.37 -1.53 -17.59
N ALA A 57 34.12 -1.69 -17.15
CA ALA A 57 33.78 -2.56 -16.04
C ALA A 57 33.55 -4.01 -16.48
N GLN A 58 33.92 -4.96 -15.62
CA GLN A 58 33.67 -6.39 -15.77
C GLN A 58 32.49 -6.80 -14.89
N ARG A 59 31.47 -7.44 -15.47
CA ARG A 59 30.35 -8.02 -14.72
C ARG A 59 30.81 -9.25 -13.92
N LEU A 60 30.39 -9.36 -12.67
CA LEU A 60 30.72 -10.47 -11.75
C LEU A 60 29.55 -11.43 -11.52
N THR A 61 28.30 -10.95 -11.58
CA THR A 61 27.08 -11.74 -11.34
C THR A 61 26.07 -11.54 -12.47
N THR A 62 25.13 -12.48 -12.64
CA THR A 62 24.08 -12.43 -13.70
C THR A 62 22.77 -13.08 -13.25
N HIS A 63 22.48 -13.08 -11.94
CA HIS A 63 21.30 -13.77 -11.42
C HIS A 63 20.02 -12.97 -11.71
N ALA A 64 18.83 -13.56 -11.60
CA ALA A 64 17.57 -12.83 -11.83
C ALA A 64 17.14 -11.93 -10.64
N ALA A 65 17.80 -12.04 -9.49
CA ALA A 65 17.52 -11.27 -8.27
C ALA A 65 18.70 -10.33 -7.98
N ALA A 66 18.43 -9.10 -7.54
CA ALA A 66 19.44 -8.06 -7.43
C ALA A 66 20.50 -8.34 -6.34
N GLU A 67 21.74 -7.94 -6.62
CA GLU A 67 22.87 -7.96 -5.70
C GLU A 67 23.26 -6.53 -5.27
N THR A 68 23.39 -6.29 -3.97
CA THR A 68 23.64 -4.96 -3.41
C THR A 68 24.64 -5.00 -2.26
N HIS A 69 25.08 -3.82 -1.80
CA HIS A 69 25.92 -3.65 -0.60
C HIS A 69 27.19 -4.51 -0.61
N ALA A 70 27.95 -4.45 -1.72
CA ALA A 70 29.20 -5.18 -1.82
C ALA A 70 30.26 -4.65 -0.83
N ALA A 71 31.18 -5.52 -0.41
CA ALA A 71 32.35 -5.17 0.40
C ALA A 71 33.54 -6.07 0.05
N ILE A 72 34.73 -5.48 -0.15
CA ILE A 72 35.95 -6.22 -0.53
C ILE A 72 36.77 -6.58 0.72
N SER A 73 37.17 -7.85 0.83
CA SER A 73 37.92 -8.38 1.97
C SER A 73 39.27 -7.68 2.17
N PRO A 74 39.83 -7.64 3.41
CA PRO A 74 41.10 -6.98 3.69
C PRO A 74 42.27 -7.40 2.81
N ASP A 75 42.31 -8.67 2.43
CA ASP A 75 43.32 -9.26 1.55
C ASP A 75 43.07 -9.05 0.05
N GLY A 76 41.97 -8.40 -0.34
CA GLY A 76 41.59 -8.13 -1.72
C GLY A 76 41.22 -9.36 -2.55
N ARG A 77 40.98 -10.53 -1.93
CA ARG A 77 40.68 -11.78 -2.64
C ARG A 77 39.19 -12.09 -2.78
N TRP A 78 38.36 -11.55 -1.90
CA TRP A 78 36.94 -11.88 -1.81
C TRP A 78 36.06 -10.63 -1.86
N VAL A 79 34.83 -10.82 -2.34
CA VAL A 79 33.75 -9.84 -2.23
C VAL A 79 32.58 -10.49 -1.51
N ALA A 80 32.11 -9.84 -0.46
CA ALA A 80 30.85 -10.14 0.22
C ALA A 80 29.76 -9.19 -0.27
N PHE A 81 28.51 -9.64 -0.34
CA PHE A 81 27.39 -8.83 -0.83
C PHE A 81 26.06 -9.39 -0.33
N ALA A 82 24.99 -8.58 -0.42
CA ALA A 82 23.63 -9.02 -0.16
C ALA A 82 22.96 -9.47 -1.48
N GLY A 83 22.27 -10.62 -1.46
CA GLY A 83 21.55 -11.14 -2.63
C GLY A 83 20.42 -12.08 -2.22
N SER A 84 19.51 -12.39 -3.15
CA SER A 84 18.31 -13.21 -2.87
C SER A 84 18.22 -14.46 -3.75
N TYR A 85 19.33 -15.19 -3.90
CA TYR A 85 19.41 -16.35 -4.80
C TYR A 85 18.45 -17.46 -4.38
N GLU A 86 18.41 -17.76 -3.09
CA GLU A 86 17.59 -18.84 -2.52
C GLU A 86 16.28 -18.29 -1.89
N GLY A 87 15.79 -17.13 -2.36
CA GLY A 87 14.51 -16.53 -1.96
C GLY A 87 14.60 -15.32 -1.03
N ALA A 88 15.18 -15.47 0.16
CA ALA A 88 15.38 -14.37 1.11
C ALA A 88 16.69 -13.60 0.85
N GLN A 89 16.76 -12.32 1.25
CA GLN A 89 17.99 -11.53 1.10
C GLN A 89 19.01 -11.90 2.17
N GLU A 90 20.13 -12.47 1.74
CA GLU A 90 21.17 -13.03 2.61
C GLU A 90 22.54 -12.48 2.22
N ALA A 91 23.51 -12.64 3.11
CA ALA A 91 24.91 -12.39 2.79
C ALA A 91 25.50 -13.56 2.00
N TYR A 92 26.20 -13.23 0.92
CA TYR A 92 26.95 -14.15 0.08
C TYR A 92 28.41 -13.70 -0.02
N VAL A 93 29.29 -14.63 -0.39
CA VAL A 93 30.70 -14.34 -0.70
C VAL A 93 31.15 -15.05 -1.96
N MET A 94 32.02 -14.41 -2.74
CA MET A 94 32.64 -14.98 -3.93
C MET A 94 34.06 -14.42 -4.16
N PRO A 95 34.91 -15.07 -4.98
CA PRO A 95 36.20 -14.50 -5.34
C PRO A 95 36.04 -13.15 -6.06
N LEU A 96 36.91 -12.18 -5.79
CA LEU A 96 36.87 -10.86 -6.42
C LEU A 96 37.08 -10.93 -7.96
N ALA A 97 37.70 -12.00 -8.45
CA ALA A 97 37.89 -12.25 -9.88
C ALA A 97 36.62 -12.79 -10.60
N GLY A 98 35.55 -13.09 -9.87
CA GLY A 98 34.40 -13.86 -10.37
C GLY A 98 34.42 -15.31 -9.90
N GLY A 99 33.28 -15.99 -10.00
CA GLY A 99 33.13 -17.40 -9.60
C GLY A 99 31.79 -17.68 -8.93
N LEU A 100 31.61 -18.91 -8.44
CA LEU A 100 30.37 -19.33 -7.79
C LEU A 100 30.19 -18.63 -6.43
N PRO A 101 29.09 -17.89 -6.21
CA PRO A 101 28.77 -17.35 -4.90
C PRO A 101 28.41 -18.44 -3.89
N ARG A 102 28.78 -18.21 -2.63
CA ARG A 102 28.41 -19.08 -1.50
C ARG A 102 27.63 -18.29 -0.46
N ARG A 103 26.46 -18.82 -0.08
CA ARG A 103 25.61 -18.28 0.99
C ARG A 103 26.35 -18.34 2.33
N LEU A 104 26.30 -17.24 3.10
CA LEU A 104 26.93 -17.12 4.41
C LEU A 104 25.93 -17.06 5.56
N THR A 105 24.76 -16.47 5.33
CA THR A 105 23.70 -16.33 6.34
C THR A 105 22.44 -17.08 5.93
N PHE A 106 21.69 -17.53 6.94
CA PHE A 106 20.48 -18.34 6.80
C PHE A 106 19.35 -17.79 7.70
N GLU A 107 19.31 -16.47 7.84
CA GLU A 107 18.36 -15.78 8.71
C GLU A 107 16.93 -15.83 8.11
N ASN A 108 16.83 -16.14 6.81
CA ASN A 108 15.62 -16.08 5.98
C ASN A 108 14.85 -14.76 6.17
N GLY A 109 15.63 -13.68 6.35
CA GLY A 109 15.19 -12.32 6.61
C GLY A 109 15.84 -11.32 5.68
N SER A 110 15.92 -10.05 6.08
CA SER A 110 16.53 -8.97 5.27
C SER A 110 17.94 -8.64 5.80
N VAL A 111 18.92 -9.46 5.42
CA VAL A 111 20.34 -9.28 5.81
C VAL A 111 21.00 -8.27 4.90
N THR A 112 21.81 -7.36 5.47
CA THR A 112 22.61 -6.38 4.73
C THR A 112 24.08 -6.57 5.07
N VAL A 113 24.96 -6.60 4.06
CA VAL A 113 26.41 -6.62 4.25
C VAL A 113 26.89 -5.20 4.56
N LEU A 114 27.65 -5.06 5.64
CA LEU A 114 28.14 -3.75 6.12
C LEU A 114 29.62 -3.54 5.77
N GLY A 115 30.40 -4.62 5.76
CA GLY A 115 31.84 -4.56 5.54
C GLY A 115 32.57 -5.82 5.99
N TRP A 116 33.87 -5.69 6.22
CA TRP A 116 34.72 -6.75 6.75
C TRP A 116 35.42 -6.29 8.04
N THR A 117 35.60 -7.21 8.98
CA THR A 117 36.50 -7.00 10.12
C THR A 117 37.96 -7.16 9.69
N ALA A 118 38.90 -6.62 10.45
CA ALA A 118 40.34 -6.82 10.19
C ALA A 118 40.75 -8.31 10.26
N GLN A 119 39.97 -9.13 10.96
CA GLN A 119 40.16 -10.57 11.09
C GLN A 119 39.59 -11.37 9.90
N GLY A 120 38.97 -10.71 8.92
CA GLY A 120 38.40 -11.37 7.74
C GLY A 120 37.02 -11.98 7.98
N GLU A 121 36.26 -11.48 8.96
CA GLU A 121 34.84 -11.82 9.13
C GLU A 121 33.98 -10.83 8.32
N VAL A 122 32.87 -11.30 7.75
CA VAL A 122 31.89 -10.44 7.07
C VAL A 122 30.94 -9.85 8.10
N LEU A 123 30.91 -8.52 8.21
CA LEU A 123 30.02 -7.81 9.10
C LEU A 123 28.65 -7.62 8.41
N VAL A 124 27.58 -7.98 9.11
CA VAL A 124 26.21 -7.91 8.60
C VAL A 124 25.29 -7.22 9.60
N SER A 125 24.26 -6.53 9.09
CA SER A 125 23.08 -6.20 9.88
C SER A 125 21.97 -7.20 9.59
N THR A 126 21.26 -7.63 10.62
CA THR A 126 20.10 -8.53 10.52
C THR A 126 19.04 -8.17 11.56
N GLN A 127 17.86 -8.76 11.46
CA GLN A 127 16.85 -8.68 12.51
C GLN A 127 17.28 -9.55 13.69
N ASN A 128 17.08 -9.04 14.92
CA ASN A 128 17.27 -9.83 16.12
C ASN A 128 16.22 -10.94 16.19
N SER A 129 16.54 -12.05 16.84
CA SER A 129 15.61 -13.15 17.08
C SER A 129 14.73 -12.95 18.32
N VAL A 130 14.87 -11.81 19.01
CA VAL A 130 14.14 -11.43 20.23
C VAL A 130 13.78 -9.92 20.20
N GLY A 131 12.61 -9.56 20.72
CA GLY A 131 12.14 -8.17 20.85
C GLY A 131 10.97 -7.82 19.91
N PRO A 132 10.47 -6.56 19.94
CA PRO A 132 9.43 -6.12 19.03
C PRO A 132 9.96 -6.16 17.59
N GLY A 133 9.08 -6.43 16.62
CA GLY A 133 9.47 -6.69 15.24
C GLY A 133 10.31 -5.57 14.60
N ALA A 134 11.23 -5.95 13.71
CA ALA A 134 12.22 -5.08 13.04
C ALA A 134 13.33 -4.49 13.94
N HIS A 135 13.50 -5.00 15.17
CA HIS A 135 14.69 -4.74 15.98
C HIS A 135 15.97 -5.23 15.27
N ARG A 136 16.90 -4.32 14.93
CA ARG A 136 18.14 -4.67 14.21
C ARG A 136 19.32 -4.88 15.14
N ILE A 137 20.15 -5.85 14.79
CA ILE A 137 21.45 -6.11 15.41
C ILE A 137 22.52 -6.19 14.34
N VAL A 138 23.78 -6.16 14.78
CA VAL A 138 24.93 -6.44 13.93
C VAL A 138 25.64 -7.70 14.39
N ALA A 139 26.14 -8.46 13.43
CA ALA A 139 26.89 -9.69 13.65
C ALA A 139 28.03 -9.81 12.64
N ALA A 140 29.07 -10.55 13.00
CA ALA A 140 30.15 -10.93 12.10
C ALA A 140 30.09 -12.43 11.80
N VAL A 141 30.27 -12.81 10.54
CA VAL A 141 30.26 -14.20 10.08
C VAL A 141 31.60 -14.54 9.46
N HIS A 142 32.28 -15.55 9.98
CA HIS A 142 33.54 -16.03 9.42
C HIS A 142 33.26 -16.84 8.14
N PRO A 143 33.77 -16.44 6.96
CA PRO A 143 33.40 -17.06 5.70
C PRO A 143 33.68 -18.56 5.66
N ALA A 144 34.83 -19.03 6.15
CA ALA A 144 35.23 -20.43 5.97
C ALA A 144 34.54 -21.40 6.93
N SER A 145 34.27 -20.97 8.17
CA SER A 145 33.69 -21.84 9.21
C SER A 145 32.19 -21.64 9.41
N GLY A 146 31.62 -20.53 8.95
CA GLY A 146 30.26 -20.13 9.27
C GLY A 146 30.07 -19.69 10.73
N ALA A 147 31.16 -19.54 11.50
CA ALA A 147 31.08 -19.09 12.88
C ALA A 147 30.50 -17.66 12.94
N ARG A 148 29.49 -17.48 13.78
CA ARG A 148 28.74 -16.22 13.93
C ARG A 148 29.06 -15.58 15.29
N ARG A 149 29.44 -14.31 15.28
CA ARG A 149 29.68 -13.47 16.46
C ARG A 149 28.67 -12.33 16.48
N VAL A 150 27.78 -12.34 17.46
CA VAL A 150 26.79 -11.27 17.65
C VAL A 150 27.38 -10.18 18.54
N PHE A 151 27.19 -8.92 18.16
CA PHE A 151 27.56 -7.80 19.01
C PHE A 151 26.37 -7.43 19.91
N PRO A 152 26.58 -7.24 21.22
CA PRO A 152 25.48 -7.11 22.17
C PRO A 152 24.95 -5.68 22.20
N VAL A 153 24.41 -5.19 21.08
CA VAL A 153 23.81 -3.85 20.95
C VAL A 153 22.49 -3.93 20.20
N ALA A 154 21.47 -3.27 20.74
CA ALA A 154 20.15 -3.12 20.17
C ALA A 154 20.09 -1.98 19.14
N ASP A 155 19.12 -2.07 18.22
CA ASP A 155 18.83 -1.08 17.17
C ASP A 155 20.03 -0.65 16.30
N ALA A 156 20.99 -1.55 16.11
CA ALA A 156 22.17 -1.30 15.28
C ALA A 156 21.92 -1.77 13.83
N ASN A 157 21.86 -0.82 12.88
CA ASN A 157 21.58 -1.13 11.47
C ASN A 157 22.79 -0.96 10.54
N ASP A 158 23.87 -0.37 11.02
CA ASP A 158 25.15 -0.24 10.32
C ASP A 158 26.29 -0.15 11.33
N ALA A 159 27.51 -0.58 10.98
CA ALA A 159 28.62 -0.64 11.92
C ALA A 159 30.01 -0.80 11.27
N VAL A 160 31.04 -0.44 12.04
CA VAL A 160 32.46 -0.69 11.77
C VAL A 160 33.22 -0.92 13.09
N LEU A 161 34.36 -1.64 13.03
CA LEU A 161 35.28 -1.80 14.15
C LEU A 161 36.49 -0.87 14.01
N ASP A 162 37.09 -0.49 15.14
CA ASP A 162 38.41 0.15 15.14
C ASP A 162 39.54 -0.81 14.71
N ASP A 163 40.73 -0.26 14.49
CA ASP A 163 41.91 -1.02 14.03
C ASP A 163 42.29 -2.16 15.00
N ALA A 164 42.03 -1.98 16.30
CA ALA A 164 42.29 -2.98 17.33
C ALA A 164 41.18 -4.04 17.47
N GLY A 165 40.02 -3.83 16.83
CA GLY A 165 38.83 -4.68 16.99
C GLY A 165 38.25 -4.65 18.41
N LYS A 166 38.50 -3.57 19.17
CA LYS A 166 38.09 -3.38 20.57
C LYS A 166 36.88 -2.47 20.72
N THR A 167 36.61 -1.59 19.77
CA THR A 167 35.47 -0.67 19.83
C THR A 167 34.62 -0.83 18.58
N LEU A 168 33.32 -1.01 18.77
CA LEU A 168 32.30 -1.01 17.74
C LEU A 168 31.70 0.39 17.60
N TYR A 169 31.68 0.94 16.39
CA TYR A 169 30.95 2.15 16.03
C TYR A 169 29.75 1.74 15.19
N PHE A 170 28.55 2.23 15.52
CA PHE A 170 27.33 1.81 14.85
C PHE A 170 26.31 2.93 14.70
N THR A 171 25.44 2.78 13.70
CA THR A 171 24.30 3.68 13.49
C THR A 171 23.05 3.09 14.15
N ARG A 172 22.40 3.88 15.01
CA ARG A 172 21.02 3.65 15.44
C ARG A 172 20.06 4.41 14.51
N TYR A 173 18.94 3.78 14.21
CA TYR A 173 17.82 4.37 13.47
C TYR A 173 18.22 4.99 12.11
N GLY A 174 17.50 6.01 11.65
CA GLY A 174 17.54 6.57 10.30
C GLY A 174 16.33 6.14 9.47
N LEU A 175 16.11 6.84 8.36
CA LEU A 175 14.96 6.65 7.47
C LEU A 175 14.85 5.24 6.87
N VAL A 176 15.92 4.45 6.90
CA VAL A 176 15.87 3.01 6.54
C VAL A 176 14.93 2.21 7.46
N MET A 177 14.60 2.71 8.65
CA MET A 177 13.69 2.04 9.59
C MET A 177 12.21 2.30 9.27
N THR A 178 11.88 3.43 8.64
CA THR A 178 10.51 3.80 8.27
C THR A 178 10.25 3.70 6.75
N ASN A 179 11.31 3.52 5.95
CA ASN A 179 11.31 3.53 4.48
C ASN A 179 10.88 4.86 3.84
N ASP A 180 10.86 5.95 4.61
CA ASP A 180 10.57 7.28 4.10
C ASP A 180 11.74 7.87 3.32
N ASN A 181 11.43 8.70 2.34
CA ASN A 181 12.42 9.46 1.58
C ASN A 181 12.23 10.93 1.91
N VAL A 182 13.12 11.48 2.74
CA VAL A 182 13.04 12.85 3.28
C VAL A 182 14.44 13.44 3.39
N ARG A 183 14.64 14.66 2.89
CA ARG A 183 15.82 15.46 3.22
C ARG A 183 15.58 16.26 4.50
N HIS A 184 16.64 16.51 5.26
CA HIS A 184 16.58 17.27 6.51
C HIS A 184 15.65 16.68 7.57
N TYR A 185 15.54 15.36 7.64
CA TYR A 185 14.71 14.69 8.65
C TYR A 185 15.19 15.00 10.08
N ARG A 186 14.29 15.42 10.98
CA ARG A 186 14.58 15.78 12.37
C ARG A 186 13.65 15.12 13.41
N GLY A 187 12.92 14.09 12.98
CA GLY A 187 12.08 13.30 13.88
C GLY A 187 12.88 12.42 14.84
N GLY A 188 12.16 11.68 15.69
CA GLY A 188 12.74 10.79 16.69
C GLY A 188 13.71 9.75 16.12
N ALA A 189 13.38 9.18 14.97
CA ALA A 189 14.16 8.14 14.33
C ALA A 189 15.33 8.63 13.48
N HIS A 190 15.83 9.86 13.65
CA HIS A 190 16.98 10.34 12.88
C HIS A 190 18.23 9.47 13.14
N ALA A 191 19.13 9.39 12.17
CA ALA A 191 20.28 8.52 12.27
C ALA A 191 21.31 9.04 13.30
N GLN A 192 21.75 8.18 14.21
CA GLN A 192 22.68 8.53 15.29
C GLN A 192 23.88 7.60 15.33
N LEU A 193 25.09 8.16 15.49
CA LEU A 193 26.30 7.37 15.70
C LEU A 193 26.56 7.11 17.18
N TRP A 194 26.80 5.84 17.50
CA TRP A 194 27.08 5.32 18.82
C TRP A 194 28.38 4.53 18.82
N ARG A 195 29.00 4.39 20.00
CA ARG A 195 30.17 3.55 20.22
C ARG A 195 29.98 2.62 21.41
N PHE A 196 30.56 1.44 21.32
CA PHE A 196 30.53 0.42 22.36
C PHE A 196 31.88 -0.30 22.45
N ASP A 197 32.46 -0.32 23.65
CA ASP A 197 33.73 -1.01 23.90
C ASP A 197 33.45 -2.50 24.17
N LEU A 198 34.10 -3.38 23.41
CA LEU A 198 33.82 -4.81 23.35
C LEU A 198 34.36 -5.61 24.55
N ASP A 199 34.96 -4.94 25.54
CA ASP A 199 35.23 -5.54 26.85
C ASP A 199 33.94 -5.76 27.67
N GLY A 200 32.83 -5.15 27.24
CA GLY A 200 31.49 -5.35 27.79
C GLY A 200 31.27 -4.76 29.18
N LYS A 201 32.19 -3.93 29.69
CA LYS A 201 32.09 -3.40 31.06
C LYS A 201 31.20 -2.18 31.20
N ALA A 202 31.03 -1.41 30.12
CA ALA A 202 30.28 -0.16 30.11
C ALA A 202 29.19 -0.18 29.03
N GLU A 203 28.14 0.61 29.23
CA GLU A 203 27.08 0.80 28.26
C GLU A 203 27.57 1.55 27.00
N ALA A 204 26.90 1.32 25.87
CA ALA A 204 27.12 2.08 24.65
C ALA A 204 26.78 3.56 24.85
N ARG A 205 27.47 4.45 24.14
CA ARG A 205 27.27 5.90 24.26
C ARG A 205 27.19 6.59 22.89
N PRO A 206 26.43 7.69 22.77
CA PRO A 206 26.44 8.48 21.54
C PRO A 206 27.83 9.07 21.31
N VAL A 207 28.27 9.09 20.05
CA VAL A 207 29.51 9.75 19.63
C VAL A 207 29.32 11.27 19.62
N PHE A 208 28.11 11.74 19.28
CA PHE A 208 27.76 13.16 19.19
C PHE A 208 26.52 13.46 20.04
N PRO A 209 26.66 13.55 21.37
CA PRO A 209 25.52 13.83 22.24
C PRO A 209 24.91 15.20 21.94
N GLY A 210 23.58 15.26 21.76
CA GLY A 210 22.84 16.49 21.49
C GLY A 210 22.91 17.01 20.04
N ASP A 211 23.56 16.28 19.14
CA ASP A 211 23.56 16.61 17.72
C ASP A 211 22.23 16.21 17.05
N ALA A 212 21.73 17.09 16.18
CA ALA A 212 20.49 16.90 15.42
C ALA A 212 20.73 16.43 13.96
N GLY A 213 21.99 16.28 13.54
CA GLY A 213 22.35 15.76 12.23
C GLY A 213 22.11 14.26 12.09
N ASN A 214 21.76 13.82 10.89
CA ASN A 214 21.63 12.42 10.52
C ASN A 214 23.03 11.81 10.31
N ASN A 215 23.65 11.33 11.38
CA ASN A 215 24.98 10.73 11.33
C ASN A 215 24.88 9.23 11.07
N LYS A 216 25.43 8.77 9.94
CA LYS A 216 25.29 7.39 9.45
C LYS A 216 26.52 6.91 8.69
N ARG A 217 26.53 5.64 8.28
CA ARG A 217 27.63 5.01 7.50
C ARG A 217 29.00 5.18 8.16
N PRO A 218 29.20 4.71 9.41
CA PRO A 218 30.49 4.83 10.07
C PRO A 218 31.54 3.99 9.35
N MET A 219 32.71 4.58 9.13
CA MET A 219 33.87 3.97 8.48
C MET A 219 35.11 4.30 9.32
N TRP A 220 36.03 3.36 9.50
CA TRP A 220 37.22 3.56 10.32
C TRP A 220 38.49 3.49 9.48
N TRP A 221 39.42 4.41 9.70
CA TRP A 221 40.74 4.36 9.09
C TRP A 221 41.78 5.09 9.93
N GLN A 222 42.86 4.37 10.29
CA GLN A 222 44.05 4.91 10.95
C GLN A 222 43.71 5.81 12.15
N GLY A 223 42.97 5.29 13.12
CA GLY A 223 42.63 6.01 14.35
C GLY A 223 41.53 7.07 14.22
N ARG A 224 40.90 7.25 13.04
CA ARG A 224 39.88 8.27 12.81
C ARG A 224 38.57 7.68 12.29
N LEU A 225 37.45 8.24 12.77
CA LEU A 225 36.10 7.89 12.35
C LEU A 225 35.68 8.78 11.17
N TYR A 226 35.23 8.17 10.09
CA TYR A 226 34.63 8.81 8.92
C TYR A 226 33.15 8.44 8.86
N PHE A 227 32.30 9.34 8.40
CA PHE A 227 30.86 9.13 8.37
C PHE A 227 30.16 10.06 7.38
N VAL A 228 28.90 9.77 7.09
CA VAL A 228 28.01 10.63 6.30
C VAL A 228 27.12 11.43 7.25
N SER A 229 26.95 12.73 6.98
CA SER A 229 26.09 13.58 7.79
C SER A 229 25.54 14.79 7.04
N ASP A 230 24.29 15.15 7.35
CA ASP A 230 23.55 16.31 6.84
C ASP A 230 23.67 17.57 7.72
N ARG A 231 24.61 17.60 8.67
CA ARG A 231 24.84 18.76 9.57
C ARG A 231 25.02 20.09 8.84
N ALA A 232 25.56 20.07 7.62
CA ALA A 232 25.75 21.26 6.77
C ALA A 232 24.61 21.47 5.75
N GLY A 233 23.43 20.88 6.00
CA GLY A 233 22.25 20.89 5.16
C GLY A 233 22.08 19.58 4.39
N THR A 234 23.09 19.15 3.66
CA THR A 234 23.04 18.01 2.73
C THR A 234 24.03 16.93 3.15
N ASP A 235 23.74 15.66 2.86
CA ASP A 235 24.61 14.55 3.25
C ASP A 235 25.99 14.71 2.59
N ASN A 236 27.02 14.88 3.41
CA ASN A 236 28.41 14.99 2.98
C ASN A 236 29.29 14.03 3.79
N LEU A 237 30.53 13.82 3.32
CA LEU A 237 31.57 13.13 4.09
C LEU A 237 32.08 14.02 5.23
N TRP A 238 32.17 13.43 6.42
CA TRP A 238 32.74 14.02 7.62
C TRP A 238 33.75 13.06 8.25
N SER A 239 34.58 13.61 9.13
CA SER A 239 35.43 12.82 10.01
C SER A 239 35.52 13.42 11.40
N ALA A 240 35.82 12.60 12.41
CA ALA A 240 36.05 13.00 13.78
C ALA A 240 36.97 11.99 14.49
N ASN A 241 37.44 12.34 15.67
CA ASN A 241 38.05 11.39 16.59
C ASN A 241 37.01 10.34 17.02
N GLY A 242 37.45 9.19 17.51
CA GLY A 242 36.56 8.10 17.96
C GLY A 242 35.68 8.44 19.18
N ASP A 243 35.87 9.59 19.80
CA ASP A 243 35.00 10.13 20.86
C ASP A 243 34.09 11.27 20.37
N GLY A 244 34.13 11.60 19.07
CA GLY A 244 33.39 12.71 18.46
C GLY A 244 34.16 14.04 18.44
N GLY A 245 35.34 14.12 19.05
CA GLY A 245 36.17 15.32 19.04
C GLY A 245 36.67 15.70 17.65
N GLU A 246 36.98 16.97 17.44
CA GLU A 246 37.50 17.52 16.16
C GLU A 246 36.73 17.10 14.89
N PRO A 247 35.40 17.36 14.82
CA PRO A 247 34.64 17.09 13.61
C PRO A 247 35.14 17.98 12.46
N ARG A 248 35.33 17.38 11.28
CA ARG A 248 35.76 18.06 10.04
C ARG A 248 34.88 17.62 8.88
N GLN A 249 34.31 18.59 8.16
CA GLN A 249 33.63 18.36 6.90
C GLN A 249 34.67 18.15 5.79
N LEU A 250 34.51 17.09 5.00
CA LEU A 250 35.48 16.68 3.97
C LEU A 250 35.01 16.99 2.54
N THR A 251 33.70 17.14 2.35
CA THR A 251 33.04 17.45 1.06
C THR A 251 31.91 18.44 1.30
N ASN A 252 31.50 19.21 0.29
CA ASN A 252 30.55 20.32 0.44
C ASN A 252 29.44 20.37 -0.63
N TYR A 253 29.05 19.22 -1.18
CA TYR A 253 28.02 19.12 -2.21
C TYR A 253 26.68 19.66 -1.72
N LYS A 254 25.99 20.43 -2.56
CA LYS A 254 24.67 21.02 -2.28
C LYS A 254 23.55 20.43 -3.13
N ASP A 255 23.86 20.05 -4.35
CA ASP A 255 22.87 19.51 -5.28
C ASP A 255 22.56 18.04 -5.01
N TRP A 256 23.54 17.25 -4.58
CA TRP A 256 23.41 15.81 -4.38
C TRP A 256 23.90 15.39 -3.00
N ASP A 257 23.20 14.41 -2.42
CA ASP A 257 23.58 13.77 -1.18
C ASP A 257 24.67 12.72 -1.44
N VAL A 258 25.70 12.67 -0.59
CA VAL A 258 26.68 11.58 -0.54
C VAL A 258 25.99 10.34 -0.01
N ARG A 259 25.87 9.31 -0.85
CA ARG A 259 25.14 8.07 -0.52
C ARG A 259 26.05 6.85 -0.66
N ASN A 260 25.71 5.77 0.04
CA ASN A 260 26.36 4.46 -0.09
C ASN A 260 27.91 4.50 0.02
N ALA A 261 28.44 5.36 0.90
CA ALA A 261 29.88 5.48 1.08
C ALA A 261 30.51 4.20 1.66
N ALA A 262 31.70 3.85 1.17
CA ALA A 262 32.50 2.72 1.62
C ALA A 262 34.00 3.06 1.59
N LEU A 263 34.73 2.68 2.63
CA LEU A 263 36.15 2.96 2.80
C LEU A 263 37.02 1.73 2.52
N GLY A 264 38.12 1.92 1.79
CA GLY A 264 39.21 0.95 1.68
C GLY A 264 40.54 1.62 1.32
N ASP A 265 41.62 1.20 1.98
CA ASP A 265 43.01 1.62 1.74
C ASP A 265 43.20 3.15 1.63
N GLY A 266 42.65 3.88 2.61
CA GLY A 266 42.75 5.34 2.70
C GLY A 266 41.88 6.11 1.70
N ARG A 267 40.88 5.45 1.10
CA ARG A 267 39.98 6.04 0.11
C ARG A 267 38.54 5.73 0.43
N ILE A 268 37.66 6.67 0.14
CA ILE A 268 36.21 6.52 0.30
C ILE A 268 35.57 6.61 -1.07
N VAL A 269 34.96 5.53 -1.54
CA VAL A 269 34.09 5.55 -2.71
C VAL A 269 32.66 5.80 -2.28
N PHE A 270 31.93 6.61 -3.02
CA PHE A 270 30.54 6.95 -2.71
C PHE A 270 29.74 7.25 -3.97
N GLN A 271 28.41 7.15 -3.85
CA GLN A 271 27.45 7.51 -4.88
C GLN A 271 27.07 8.98 -4.73
N LEU A 272 27.03 9.70 -5.85
CA LEU A 272 26.55 11.08 -5.97
C LEU A 272 25.61 11.16 -7.18
N GLY A 273 24.30 11.25 -6.93
CA GLY A 273 23.30 11.03 -8.00
C GLY A 273 23.40 9.61 -8.56
N ALA A 274 23.68 9.48 -9.86
CA ALA A 274 23.89 8.20 -10.55
C ALA A 274 25.38 7.84 -10.73
N ASP A 275 26.30 8.68 -10.25
CA ASP A 275 27.74 8.56 -10.46
C ASP A 275 28.48 8.06 -9.22
N LEU A 276 29.69 7.52 -9.43
CA LEU A 276 30.61 7.19 -8.37
C LEU A 276 31.73 8.23 -8.28
N HIS A 277 32.10 8.57 -7.05
CA HIS A 277 33.23 9.43 -6.75
C HIS A 277 34.16 8.74 -5.76
N VAL A 278 35.46 9.03 -5.84
CA VAL A 278 36.48 8.53 -4.93
C VAL A 278 37.11 9.72 -4.23
N TYR A 279 37.00 9.77 -2.90
CA TYR A 279 37.72 10.71 -2.04
C TYR A 279 39.01 10.06 -1.55
N ASP A 280 40.15 10.67 -1.85
CA ASP A 280 41.45 10.26 -1.30
C ASP A 280 41.71 11.04 0.00
N ILE A 281 41.85 10.31 1.11
CA ILE A 281 42.01 10.91 2.44
C ILE A 281 43.35 11.66 2.54
N GLY A 282 44.41 11.13 1.92
CA GLY A 282 45.74 11.75 1.96
C GLY A 282 45.81 13.02 1.13
N ALA A 283 45.15 13.03 -0.03
CA ALA A 283 45.10 14.20 -0.91
C ALA A 283 43.99 15.21 -0.54
N ALA A 284 43.05 14.81 0.33
CA ALA A 284 41.87 15.58 0.71
C ALA A 284 41.00 16.06 -0.47
N SER A 285 40.88 15.24 -1.52
CA SER A 285 40.17 15.58 -2.76
C SER A 285 39.27 14.45 -3.25
N ALA A 286 38.10 14.80 -3.78
CA ALA A 286 37.20 13.87 -4.47
C ALA A 286 37.31 14.00 -5.99
N THR A 287 37.32 12.87 -6.70
CA THR A 287 37.27 12.80 -8.17
C THR A 287 36.16 11.88 -8.63
N ARG A 288 35.44 12.24 -9.70
CA ARG A 288 34.48 11.36 -10.37
C ARG A 288 35.22 10.15 -10.95
N LEU A 289 34.66 8.96 -10.80
CA LEU A 289 35.18 7.72 -11.39
C LEU A 289 34.49 7.47 -12.74
N PRO A 290 35.20 7.60 -13.88
CA PRO A 290 34.61 7.33 -15.18
C PRO A 290 34.43 5.82 -15.38
N VAL A 291 33.21 5.35 -15.63
CA VAL A 291 32.89 3.93 -15.81
C VAL A 291 32.16 3.73 -17.13
N THR A 292 32.51 2.67 -17.84
CA THR A 292 31.79 2.20 -19.03
C THR A 292 31.30 0.77 -18.77
N LEU A 293 30.00 0.54 -18.91
CA LEU A 293 29.42 -0.80 -18.84
C LEU A 293 29.49 -1.46 -20.22
N VAL A 294 30.02 -2.68 -20.26
CA VAL A 294 29.97 -3.54 -21.44
C VAL A 294 28.87 -4.57 -21.20
N SER A 295 27.66 -4.24 -21.62
CA SER A 295 26.44 -5.00 -21.36
C SER A 295 25.57 -5.13 -22.61
N ASP A 296 24.71 -6.14 -22.60
CA ASP A 296 23.66 -6.35 -23.59
C ASP A 296 22.29 -5.76 -23.17
N PHE A 297 22.26 -5.06 -22.02
CA PHE A 297 21.16 -4.30 -21.42
C PHE A 297 19.83 -5.07 -21.39
N ASP A 298 19.86 -6.30 -20.92
CA ASP A 298 18.73 -7.24 -20.91
C ASP A 298 17.43 -6.64 -20.35
N GLN A 299 17.50 -5.89 -19.25
CA GLN A 299 16.34 -5.27 -18.60
C GLN A 299 15.76 -4.06 -19.35
N GLN A 300 16.51 -3.46 -20.29
CA GLN A 300 16.01 -2.39 -21.15
C GLN A 300 15.34 -2.92 -22.43
N ARG A 301 15.48 -4.21 -22.73
CA ARG A 301 14.92 -4.80 -23.93
C ARG A 301 13.41 -4.72 -23.91
N THR A 302 12.84 -4.48 -25.08
CA THR A 302 11.41 -4.64 -25.29
C THR A 302 11.00 -6.05 -24.87
N ARG A 303 10.02 -6.14 -23.98
CA ARG A 303 9.57 -7.40 -23.37
C ARG A 303 8.07 -7.57 -23.47
N LEU A 304 7.63 -8.81 -23.45
CA LEU A 304 6.23 -9.17 -23.47
C LEU A 304 5.74 -9.47 -22.05
N ILE A 305 4.88 -8.61 -21.52
CA ILE A 305 4.20 -8.84 -20.24
C ILE A 305 3.01 -9.78 -20.49
N ARG A 306 3.12 -11.02 -20.02
CA ARG A 306 2.11 -12.08 -20.24
C ARG A 306 0.98 -12.08 -19.21
N SER A 307 1.14 -11.37 -18.09
CA SER A 307 0.14 -11.27 -17.03
C SER A 307 -0.36 -9.82 -16.86
N PRO A 308 -0.84 -9.14 -17.93
CA PRO A 308 -1.22 -7.73 -17.85
C PRO A 308 -2.29 -7.46 -16.79
N LEU A 309 -3.18 -8.43 -16.57
CA LEU A 309 -4.30 -8.32 -15.64
C LEU A 309 -3.90 -8.21 -14.16
N GLU A 310 -2.65 -8.52 -13.80
CA GLU A 310 -2.14 -8.25 -12.45
C GLU A 310 -2.15 -6.74 -12.14
N THR A 311 -2.11 -5.90 -13.18
CA THR A 311 -2.12 -4.42 -13.13
C THR A 311 -3.43 -3.83 -13.66
N LEU A 312 -4.52 -4.59 -13.59
CA LEU A 312 -5.84 -4.17 -14.05
C LEU A 312 -6.37 -2.99 -13.22
N THR A 313 -6.74 -1.91 -13.90
CA THR A 313 -7.19 -0.65 -13.28
C THR A 313 -8.62 -0.28 -13.64
N ASN A 314 -9.07 -0.58 -14.86
CA ASN A 314 -10.45 -0.34 -15.27
C ASN A 314 -11.03 -1.48 -16.13
N VAL A 315 -12.35 -1.70 -16.00
CA VAL A 315 -13.16 -2.55 -16.88
C VAL A 315 -14.51 -1.87 -17.10
N GLN A 316 -14.96 -1.76 -18.35
CA GLN A 316 -16.29 -1.23 -18.67
C GLN A 316 -16.96 -2.08 -19.76
N LEU A 317 -18.26 -2.37 -19.61
CA LEU A 317 -19.05 -3.15 -20.57
C LEU A 317 -19.51 -2.27 -21.75
N SER A 318 -19.56 -2.87 -22.95
CA SER A 318 -20.19 -2.27 -24.13
C SER A 318 -21.69 -2.04 -23.89
N GLY A 319 -22.26 -1.02 -24.53
CA GLY A 319 -23.67 -0.70 -24.37
C GLY A 319 -24.63 -1.72 -25.00
N LYS A 320 -24.17 -2.54 -25.96
CA LYS A 320 -25.00 -3.42 -26.79
C LYS A 320 -24.33 -4.73 -27.22
N GLU A 321 -23.00 -4.79 -27.25
CA GLU A 321 -22.27 -5.99 -27.66
C GLU A 321 -21.73 -6.74 -26.44
N GLU A 322 -21.49 -8.04 -26.59
CA GLU A 322 -20.83 -8.87 -25.57
C GLU A 322 -19.31 -8.61 -25.49
N ARG A 323 -18.93 -7.34 -25.26
CA ARG A 323 -17.54 -6.89 -25.16
C ARG A 323 -17.31 -5.99 -23.97
N ILE A 324 -16.08 -5.96 -23.49
CA ILE A 324 -15.58 -5.02 -22.50
C ILE A 324 -14.37 -4.27 -23.04
N VAL A 325 -14.18 -3.05 -22.56
CA VAL A 325 -12.90 -2.34 -22.63
C VAL A 325 -12.16 -2.52 -21.30
N LEU A 326 -10.86 -2.78 -21.39
CA LEU A 326 -9.98 -3.11 -20.28
C LEU A 326 -8.81 -2.13 -20.25
N THR A 327 -8.46 -1.60 -19.09
CA THR A 327 -7.22 -0.83 -18.89
C THR A 327 -6.31 -1.55 -17.91
N ALA A 328 -5.13 -1.96 -18.38
CA ALA A 328 -4.11 -2.58 -17.55
C ALA A 328 -2.71 -2.13 -18.00
N ARG A 329 -1.81 -1.90 -17.04
CA ARG A 329 -0.45 -1.39 -17.27
C ARG A 329 -0.34 -0.19 -18.22
N GLY A 330 -1.32 0.71 -18.18
CA GLY A 330 -1.34 1.88 -19.08
C GLY A 330 -1.74 1.59 -20.54
N ARG A 331 -2.20 0.39 -20.84
CA ARG A 331 -2.71 -0.02 -22.16
C ARG A 331 -4.20 -0.29 -22.10
N VAL A 332 -4.84 -0.16 -23.26
CA VAL A 332 -6.29 -0.33 -23.43
C VAL A 332 -6.55 -1.40 -24.47
N SER A 333 -7.39 -2.38 -24.14
CA SER A 333 -7.80 -3.45 -25.05
C SER A 333 -9.29 -3.70 -24.96
N ILE A 334 -9.92 -4.05 -26.08
CA ILE A 334 -11.31 -4.49 -26.16
C ILE A 334 -11.32 -6.00 -26.36
N ALA A 335 -12.00 -6.70 -25.47
CA ALA A 335 -12.16 -8.15 -25.52
C ALA A 335 -13.63 -8.55 -25.38
N GLY A 336 -14.00 -9.73 -25.86
CA GLY A 336 -15.37 -10.22 -25.79
C GLY A 336 -15.45 -11.74 -25.75
N THR A 337 -16.64 -12.27 -25.97
CA THR A 337 -16.98 -13.70 -25.91
C THR A 337 -16.86 -14.37 -27.29
N GLY A 338 -17.15 -15.68 -27.37
CA GLY A 338 -17.49 -16.33 -28.64
C GLY A 338 -16.37 -16.39 -29.69
N SER A 339 -16.54 -15.74 -30.85
CA SER A 339 -15.55 -15.68 -31.94
C SER A 339 -15.00 -14.27 -32.17
N GLN A 340 -15.35 -13.31 -31.31
CA GLN A 340 -14.90 -11.93 -31.44
C GLN A 340 -13.37 -11.84 -31.31
N ARG A 341 -12.76 -11.01 -32.15
CA ARG A 341 -11.34 -10.68 -32.06
C ARG A 341 -11.10 -9.69 -30.92
N ARG A 342 -9.95 -9.80 -30.24
CA ARG A 342 -9.44 -8.74 -29.37
C ARG A 342 -8.93 -7.57 -30.21
N VAL A 343 -9.12 -6.35 -29.71
CA VAL A 343 -8.66 -5.12 -30.35
C VAL A 343 -7.78 -4.36 -29.38
N GLU A 344 -6.52 -4.13 -29.73
CA GLU A 344 -5.63 -3.26 -28.97
C GLU A 344 -5.80 -1.81 -29.43
N ILE A 345 -5.95 -0.89 -28.48
CA ILE A 345 -5.96 0.53 -28.75
C ILE A 345 -4.52 1.05 -28.76
N ALA A 346 -4.15 1.79 -29.81
CA ALA A 346 -2.81 2.29 -30.04
C ALA A 346 -2.43 3.47 -29.12
N VAL A 347 -2.44 3.26 -27.81
CA VAL A 347 -1.88 4.19 -26.82
C VAL A 347 -0.36 4.28 -27.05
N PRO A 348 0.23 5.48 -27.19
CA PRO A 348 1.67 5.63 -27.40
C PRO A 348 2.52 4.92 -26.32
N GLU A 349 3.64 4.31 -26.71
CA GLU A 349 4.46 3.47 -25.82
C GLU A 349 4.93 4.20 -24.54
N GLY A 350 5.32 5.47 -24.65
CA GLY A 350 5.75 6.33 -23.54
C GLY A 350 4.62 7.09 -22.83
N ALA A 351 3.37 6.69 -23.06
CA ALA A 351 2.20 7.22 -22.38
C ALA A 351 1.46 6.12 -21.62
N ARG A 352 0.61 6.53 -20.68
CA ARG A 352 -0.26 5.69 -19.88
C ARG A 352 -1.71 6.11 -20.08
N ALA A 353 -2.55 5.15 -20.43
CA ALA A 353 -3.98 5.26 -20.22
C ALA A 353 -4.33 4.92 -18.77
N ARG A 354 -5.05 5.79 -18.06
CA ARG A 354 -5.50 5.55 -16.68
C ARG A 354 -6.90 4.98 -16.59
N ASP A 355 -7.74 5.42 -17.51
CA ASP A 355 -9.13 5.00 -17.63
C ASP A 355 -9.52 4.98 -19.12
N ALA A 356 -10.49 4.15 -19.48
CA ALA A 356 -11.01 4.03 -20.83
C ALA A 356 -12.44 3.50 -20.86
N ILE A 357 -13.27 4.08 -21.73
CA ILE A 357 -14.70 3.75 -21.88
C ILE A 357 -15.12 3.78 -23.36
N PHE A 358 -16.19 3.07 -23.72
CA PHE A 358 -16.82 3.19 -25.04
C PHE A 358 -17.57 4.52 -25.23
N SER A 359 -17.64 5.00 -26.47
CA SER A 359 -18.65 5.98 -26.88
C SER A 359 -20.05 5.35 -26.92
N ALA A 360 -21.08 6.19 -26.84
CA ALA A 360 -22.48 5.73 -26.87
C ALA A 360 -22.88 4.99 -28.17
N ASP A 361 -22.19 5.27 -29.28
CA ASP A 361 -22.36 4.58 -30.56
C ASP A 361 -21.35 3.42 -30.77
N GLU A 362 -20.47 3.19 -29.80
CA GLU A 362 -19.45 2.13 -29.75
C GLU A 362 -18.43 2.16 -30.90
N LYS A 363 -18.39 3.24 -31.67
CA LYS A 363 -17.38 3.43 -32.73
C LYS A 363 -16.05 3.91 -32.17
N TRP A 364 -16.05 4.46 -30.96
CA TRP A 364 -14.89 5.08 -30.34
C TRP A 364 -14.65 4.57 -28.93
N VAL A 365 -13.40 4.70 -28.49
CA VAL A 365 -12.97 4.58 -27.10
C VAL A 365 -12.46 5.94 -26.65
N TYR A 366 -13.02 6.46 -25.56
CA TYR A 366 -12.46 7.61 -24.85
C TYR A 366 -11.51 7.12 -23.77
N ALA A 367 -10.35 7.75 -23.61
CA ALA A 367 -9.39 7.38 -22.59
C ALA A 367 -8.70 8.61 -21.98
N ILE A 368 -8.32 8.51 -20.70
CA ILE A 368 -7.47 9.50 -20.04
C ILE A 368 -6.01 9.09 -20.27
N VAL A 369 -5.29 9.83 -21.11
CA VAL A 369 -3.93 9.50 -21.56
C VAL A 369 -2.99 10.67 -21.35
N ASP A 370 -1.78 10.39 -20.86
CA ASP A 370 -0.80 11.40 -20.48
C ASP A 370 0.29 11.74 -21.51
N THR A 371 0.01 11.53 -22.79
CA THR A 371 0.97 11.79 -23.89
C THR A 371 1.49 13.23 -23.93
N THR A 372 0.73 14.21 -23.44
CA THR A 372 1.15 15.63 -23.39
C THR A 372 1.96 16.00 -22.15
N GLY A 373 2.13 15.07 -21.21
CA GLY A 373 2.62 15.31 -19.85
C GLY A 373 1.51 15.53 -18.82
N GLU A 374 0.28 15.81 -19.25
CA GLU A 374 -0.89 16.01 -18.40
C GLU A 374 -1.98 14.98 -18.70
N ASN A 375 -2.89 14.74 -17.76
CA ASN A 375 -3.98 13.78 -17.94
C ASN A 375 -5.05 14.37 -18.85
N GLU A 376 -4.94 14.11 -20.16
CA GLU A 376 -5.89 14.61 -21.16
C GLU A 376 -6.82 13.50 -21.65
N ILE A 377 -7.98 13.91 -22.12
CA ILE A 377 -8.97 13.03 -22.76
C ILE A 377 -8.64 12.87 -24.24
N TRP A 378 -8.54 11.61 -24.68
CA TRP A 378 -8.28 11.21 -26.05
C TRP A 378 -9.41 10.33 -26.59
N ARG A 379 -9.56 10.32 -27.92
CA ARG A 379 -10.52 9.48 -28.66
C ARG A 379 -9.77 8.56 -29.61
N PHE A 380 -10.05 7.26 -29.56
CA PHE A 380 -9.50 6.23 -30.44
C PHE A 380 -10.61 5.47 -31.16
N ALA A 381 -10.37 4.95 -32.36
CA ALA A 381 -11.35 4.10 -33.04
C ALA A 381 -11.46 2.75 -32.30
N ALA A 382 -12.68 2.30 -32.04
CA ALA A 382 -12.93 1.05 -31.31
C ALA A 382 -12.55 -0.22 -32.12
N ASP A 383 -12.31 -0.08 -33.43
CA ASP A 383 -11.79 -1.15 -34.28
C ASP A 383 -10.25 -1.26 -34.25
N GLY A 384 -9.57 -0.37 -33.53
CA GLY A 384 -8.12 -0.30 -33.37
C GLY A 384 -7.39 0.46 -34.47
N SER A 385 -8.11 1.11 -35.39
CA SER A 385 -7.51 1.89 -36.46
C SER A 385 -7.08 3.30 -36.02
N GLY A 386 -6.05 3.84 -36.68
CA GLY A 386 -5.53 5.19 -36.43
C GLY A 386 -4.66 5.32 -35.17
N HIS A 387 -4.31 6.57 -34.82
CA HIS A 387 -3.38 6.90 -33.73
C HIS A 387 -4.03 7.68 -32.57
N GLY A 388 -5.36 7.79 -32.59
CA GLY A 388 -6.13 8.58 -31.63
C GLY A 388 -6.08 10.09 -31.87
N GLU A 389 -6.99 10.80 -31.22
CA GLU A 389 -7.15 12.24 -31.30
C GLU A 389 -7.32 12.85 -29.90
N GLN A 390 -6.50 13.86 -29.60
CA GLN A 390 -6.61 14.63 -28.36
C GLN A 390 -7.86 15.52 -28.38
N LEU A 391 -8.70 15.41 -27.35
CA LEU A 391 -9.94 16.20 -27.23
C LEU A 391 -9.81 17.39 -26.25
N THR A 392 -8.90 17.31 -25.28
CA THR A 392 -8.71 18.33 -24.23
C THR A 392 -7.25 18.76 -24.12
N ARG A 393 -7.00 19.99 -23.67
CA ARG A 393 -5.67 20.60 -23.51
C ARG A 393 -5.53 21.37 -22.19
N ASP A 394 -6.46 21.12 -21.27
CA ASP A 394 -6.65 21.85 -20.02
C ASP A 394 -6.46 20.94 -18.79
N GLY A 395 -5.82 19.78 -18.98
CA GLY A 395 -5.42 18.91 -17.89
C GLY A 395 -4.40 19.62 -17.00
N ASN A 396 -4.85 20.14 -15.86
CA ASN A 396 -3.99 20.78 -14.86
C ASN A 396 -4.10 20.15 -13.47
N ASN A 397 -4.73 18.97 -13.42
CA ASN A 397 -4.99 18.19 -12.22
C ASN A 397 -5.24 16.72 -12.62
N HIS A 398 -5.26 15.83 -11.63
CA HIS A 398 -5.54 14.42 -11.85
C HIS A 398 -7.01 14.18 -12.18
N ARG A 399 -7.32 13.72 -13.40
CA ARG A 399 -8.67 13.30 -13.81
C ARG A 399 -8.94 11.86 -13.37
N TRP A 400 -10.15 11.60 -12.88
CA TRP A 400 -10.54 10.32 -12.30
C TRP A 400 -11.26 9.40 -13.28
N ALA A 401 -12.42 9.83 -13.79
CA ALA A 401 -13.32 8.97 -14.56
C ALA A 401 -14.02 9.72 -15.69
N LEU A 402 -14.55 8.96 -16.66
CA LEU A 402 -15.26 9.44 -17.84
C LEU A 402 -16.72 8.93 -17.87
N TYR A 403 -17.66 9.78 -18.29
CA TYR A 403 -19.10 9.51 -18.26
C TYR A 403 -19.78 9.97 -19.57
N PRO A 404 -19.97 9.10 -20.57
CA PRO A 404 -20.50 9.49 -21.88
C PRO A 404 -22.02 9.71 -21.79
N SER A 405 -22.53 10.75 -22.44
CA SER A 405 -23.99 10.95 -22.52
C SER A 405 -24.65 9.91 -23.45
N PRO A 406 -25.87 9.44 -23.15
CA PRO A 406 -26.60 8.50 -24.00
C PRO A 406 -26.81 8.95 -25.44
N ASP A 407 -26.93 10.26 -25.69
CA ASP A 407 -27.06 10.84 -27.03
C ASP A 407 -25.74 10.97 -27.80
N GLY A 408 -24.60 10.70 -27.14
CA GLY A 408 -23.26 10.80 -27.71
C GLY A 408 -22.73 12.21 -27.93
N ARG A 409 -23.42 13.26 -27.46
CA ARG A 409 -23.00 14.66 -27.63
C ARG A 409 -21.96 15.11 -26.60
N TRP A 410 -22.05 14.59 -25.38
CA TRP A 410 -21.29 15.09 -24.24
C TRP A 410 -20.45 14.00 -23.59
N LEU A 411 -19.36 14.43 -22.96
CA LEU A 411 -18.52 13.57 -22.12
C LEU A 411 -18.29 14.25 -20.78
N GLY A 412 -18.91 13.72 -19.73
CA GLY A 412 -18.66 14.12 -18.36
C GLY A 412 -17.31 13.59 -17.87
N HIS A 413 -16.61 14.34 -17.02
CA HIS A 413 -15.40 13.84 -16.33
C HIS A 413 -15.18 14.54 -14.99
N THR A 414 -14.44 13.86 -14.11
CA THR A 414 -14.15 14.32 -12.74
C THR A 414 -12.66 14.42 -12.48
N ASP A 415 -12.26 15.21 -11.46
CA ASP A 415 -10.85 15.37 -11.08
C ASP A 415 -10.61 15.44 -9.56
N LYS A 416 -9.34 15.37 -9.13
CA LYS A 416 -8.90 15.34 -7.72
C LYS A 416 -9.31 16.56 -6.89
N LYS A 417 -9.74 17.67 -7.51
CA LYS A 417 -10.31 18.80 -6.76
C LYS A 417 -11.79 18.60 -6.46
N GLY A 418 -12.36 17.47 -6.87
CA GLY A 418 -13.78 17.21 -6.76
C GLY A 418 -14.57 18.10 -7.70
N ARG A 419 -14.10 18.30 -8.93
CA ARG A 419 -14.83 19.07 -9.93
C ARG A 419 -15.51 18.12 -10.90
N PHE A 420 -16.75 18.43 -11.29
CA PHE A 420 -17.42 17.76 -12.40
C PHE A 420 -17.50 18.70 -13.60
N TRP A 421 -17.04 18.19 -14.74
CA TRP A 421 -16.91 18.93 -15.98
C TRP A 421 -17.66 18.24 -17.11
N LEU A 422 -18.03 19.03 -18.12
CA LEU A 422 -18.70 18.57 -19.32
C LEU A 422 -17.96 19.02 -20.57
N LEU A 423 -17.45 18.05 -21.32
CA LEU A 423 -16.84 18.25 -22.63
C LEU A 423 -17.89 18.12 -23.73
N ASP A 424 -18.07 19.18 -24.52
CA ASP A 424 -18.79 19.13 -25.79
C ASP A 424 -17.94 18.41 -26.84
N LEU A 425 -18.37 17.25 -27.32
CA LEU A 425 -17.59 16.46 -28.27
C LEU A 425 -17.55 17.08 -29.68
N ALA A 426 -18.50 17.96 -30.01
CA ALA A 426 -18.52 18.65 -31.29
C ALA A 426 -17.63 19.89 -31.29
N THR A 427 -17.73 20.72 -30.24
CA THR A 427 -16.98 21.99 -30.16
C THR A 427 -15.64 21.88 -29.43
N ARG A 428 -15.41 20.79 -28.69
CA ARG A 428 -14.26 20.55 -27.79
C ARG A 428 -14.16 21.55 -26.64
N HIS A 429 -15.27 22.20 -26.32
CA HIS A 429 -15.33 23.12 -25.20
C HIS A 429 -15.60 22.35 -23.90
N ASN A 430 -14.80 22.60 -22.86
CA ASN A 430 -14.93 21.97 -21.56
C ASN A 430 -15.57 22.97 -20.57
N THR A 431 -16.70 22.60 -19.96
CA THR A 431 -17.49 23.47 -19.07
C THR A 431 -17.52 22.90 -17.66
N LEU A 432 -17.23 23.71 -16.64
CA LEU A 432 -17.40 23.33 -15.24
C LEU A 432 -18.89 23.31 -14.88
N ILE A 433 -19.40 22.17 -14.41
CA ILE A 433 -20.80 22.00 -14.02
C ILE A 433 -20.95 22.12 -12.50
N ASP A 434 -20.03 21.54 -11.75
CA ASP A 434 -20.01 21.60 -10.29
C ASP A 434 -18.56 21.69 -9.79
N ASP A 435 -18.32 22.62 -8.87
CA ASP A 435 -17.02 22.85 -8.24
C ASP A 435 -16.94 22.28 -6.81
N ALA A 436 -17.99 21.57 -6.38
CA ALA A 436 -18.14 20.99 -5.06
C ALA A 436 -17.95 21.98 -3.90
N GLY A 437 -18.35 23.24 -4.11
CA GLY A 437 -18.21 24.28 -3.11
C GLY A 437 -16.76 24.64 -2.79
N LYS A 438 -15.81 24.33 -3.69
CA LYS A 438 -14.36 24.55 -3.53
C LYS A 438 -13.71 23.85 -2.34
N ALA A 439 -14.44 22.96 -1.65
CA ALA A 439 -13.93 22.26 -0.48
C ALA A 439 -12.73 21.36 -0.80
N GLY A 440 -12.55 21.00 -2.09
CA GLY A 440 -11.54 20.04 -2.52
C GLY A 440 -11.90 18.68 -1.96
N ILE A 441 -12.64 17.89 -2.73
CA ILE A 441 -12.98 16.52 -2.29
C ILE A 441 -12.26 15.50 -3.16
N ASP A 442 -11.89 14.41 -2.50
CA ASP A 442 -11.16 13.31 -3.10
C ASP A 442 -11.93 12.60 -4.22
N GLN A 443 -13.27 12.65 -4.22
CA GLN A 443 -14.10 11.80 -5.10
C GLN A 443 -15.44 12.46 -5.51
N HIS A 444 -15.76 12.38 -6.81
CA HIS A 444 -17.11 12.45 -7.39
C HIS A 444 -17.28 11.15 -8.18
N ASP A 445 -17.33 10.02 -7.48
CA ASP A 445 -17.13 8.74 -8.17
C ASP A 445 -18.38 8.26 -8.90
N SER A 446 -19.54 8.82 -8.56
CA SER A 446 -20.81 8.48 -9.20
C SER A 446 -21.42 9.68 -9.90
N VAL A 447 -21.41 9.63 -11.23
CA VAL A 447 -22.11 10.52 -12.14
C VAL A 447 -22.92 9.65 -13.10
N VAL A 448 -24.23 9.88 -13.17
CA VAL A 448 -25.12 9.12 -14.07
C VAL A 448 -26.01 10.04 -14.88
N TRP A 449 -26.18 9.70 -16.15
CA TRP A 449 -27.00 10.43 -17.10
C TRP A 449 -28.44 9.94 -17.09
N SER A 450 -29.40 10.86 -17.22
CA SER A 450 -30.78 10.48 -17.56
C SER A 450 -30.82 9.91 -18.98
N PRO A 451 -31.77 9.01 -19.31
CA PRO A 451 -31.80 8.34 -20.63
C PRO A 451 -32.00 9.30 -21.82
N ASP A 452 -32.55 10.49 -21.58
CA ASP A 452 -32.73 11.57 -22.57
C ASP A 452 -31.52 12.53 -22.65
N SER A 453 -30.45 12.30 -21.88
CA SER A 453 -29.26 13.15 -21.79
C SER A 453 -29.53 14.59 -21.30
N ARG A 454 -30.70 14.88 -20.71
CA ARG A 454 -31.06 16.24 -20.26
C ARG A 454 -30.67 16.53 -18.81
N ASN A 455 -30.54 15.50 -17.98
CA ASN A 455 -30.26 15.62 -16.55
C ASN A 455 -29.10 14.72 -16.15
N ILE A 456 -28.39 15.13 -15.11
CA ILE A 456 -27.29 14.38 -14.51
C ILE A 456 -27.57 14.25 -13.01
N ALA A 457 -27.46 13.05 -12.47
CA ALA A 457 -27.38 12.83 -11.03
C ALA A 457 -25.91 12.57 -10.65
N PHE A 458 -25.46 13.15 -9.55
CA PHE A 458 -24.11 13.00 -9.05
C PHE A 458 -24.09 12.86 -7.52
N VAL A 459 -23.03 12.23 -7.00
CA VAL A 459 -22.85 12.01 -5.56
C VAL A 459 -21.69 12.85 -5.03
N ARG A 460 -21.94 13.63 -3.97
CA ARG A 460 -20.89 14.33 -3.21
C ARG A 460 -21.39 14.78 -1.83
N SER A 461 -20.46 15.12 -0.94
CA SER A 461 -20.76 15.90 0.26
C SER A 461 -21.10 17.34 -0.11
N ALA A 462 -22.24 17.86 0.36
CA ALA A 462 -22.68 19.24 0.11
C ALA A 462 -22.90 20.05 1.39
N SER A 463 -22.52 19.52 2.55
CA SER A 463 -22.52 20.21 3.83
C SER A 463 -21.26 19.91 4.65
N ASP A 464 -21.05 20.69 5.71
CA ASP A 464 -19.94 20.52 6.66
C ASP A 464 -19.97 19.16 7.38
N ALA A 465 -21.10 18.46 7.37
CA ALA A 465 -21.23 17.13 7.95
C ALA A 465 -20.52 16.04 7.12
N GLN A 466 -20.02 16.36 5.92
CA GLN A 466 -19.22 15.49 5.05
C GLN A 466 -19.87 14.13 4.75
N ARG A 467 -21.21 14.11 4.61
CA ARG A 467 -21.97 12.92 4.21
C ARG A 467 -22.37 13.03 2.75
N GLU A 468 -22.24 11.92 2.03
CA GLU A 468 -22.61 11.85 0.62
C GLU A 468 -24.10 12.12 0.40
N GLN A 469 -24.38 12.99 -0.56
CA GLN A 469 -25.71 13.39 -0.99
C GLN A 469 -25.82 13.26 -2.51
N ILE A 470 -27.04 13.05 -2.99
CA ILE A 470 -27.34 13.00 -4.42
C ILE A 470 -27.81 14.39 -4.86
N GLY A 471 -27.02 15.01 -5.73
CA GLY A 471 -27.38 16.20 -6.49
C GLY A 471 -27.95 15.83 -7.86
N MET A 472 -28.85 16.66 -8.38
CA MET A 472 -29.36 16.56 -9.74
C MET A 472 -29.30 17.90 -10.44
N VAL A 473 -28.75 17.93 -11.66
CA VAL A 473 -28.65 19.14 -12.48
C VAL A 473 -29.29 18.94 -13.85
N ASN A 474 -30.06 19.93 -14.29
CA ASN A 474 -30.60 19.99 -15.64
C ASN A 474 -29.65 20.82 -16.53
N LEU A 475 -29.23 20.27 -17.67
CA LEU A 475 -28.22 20.94 -18.51
C LEU A 475 -28.77 22.15 -19.27
N ALA A 476 -30.06 22.17 -19.60
CA ALA A 476 -30.67 23.25 -20.37
C ALA A 476 -31.01 24.45 -19.49
N THR A 477 -31.63 24.21 -18.33
CA THR A 477 -32.05 25.28 -17.40
C THR A 477 -30.97 25.65 -16.39
N LYS A 478 -29.94 24.80 -16.23
CA LYS A 478 -28.92 24.88 -15.17
C LYS A 478 -29.49 24.80 -13.75
N GLU A 479 -30.72 24.31 -13.61
CA GLU A 479 -31.34 24.09 -12.30
C GLU A 479 -30.63 22.93 -11.58
N LEU A 480 -30.11 23.21 -10.39
CA LEU A 480 -29.44 22.25 -9.51
C LEU A 480 -30.28 22.07 -8.23
N ALA A 481 -30.57 20.82 -7.87
CA ALA A 481 -31.23 20.48 -6.62
C ALA A 481 -30.61 19.25 -5.97
N PHE A 482 -30.42 19.28 -4.65
CA PHE A 482 -30.10 18.09 -3.88
C PHE A 482 -31.39 17.34 -3.54
N VAL A 483 -31.45 16.06 -3.94
CA VAL A 483 -32.62 15.21 -3.75
C VAL A 483 -32.54 14.36 -2.47
N THR A 484 -31.38 14.39 -1.80
CA THR A 484 -31.18 13.85 -0.46
C THR A 484 -30.57 14.90 0.47
N SER A 485 -30.83 14.77 1.77
CA SER A 485 -30.18 15.59 2.80
C SER A 485 -28.94 14.91 3.36
N ASP A 486 -28.18 15.67 4.13
CA ASP A 486 -27.02 15.20 4.89
C ASP A 486 -27.38 14.44 6.18
N ARG A 487 -28.66 14.09 6.39
CA ARG A 487 -29.07 13.22 7.50
C ARG A 487 -28.62 11.77 7.29
N TYR A 488 -28.44 11.35 6.04
CA TYR A 488 -28.13 9.99 5.65
C TYR A 488 -27.12 9.99 4.51
N THR A 489 -26.15 9.08 4.55
CA THR A 489 -25.28 8.79 3.39
C THR A 489 -26.13 8.19 2.27
N SER A 490 -26.07 8.78 1.08
CA SER A 490 -26.82 8.33 -0.10
C SER A 490 -25.92 8.34 -1.34
N GLY A 491 -25.94 7.26 -2.11
CA GLY A 491 -25.08 7.05 -3.26
C GLY A 491 -25.66 6.08 -4.27
N ASP A 492 -24.84 5.69 -5.26
CA ASP A 492 -25.20 4.76 -6.35
C ASP A 492 -26.55 5.06 -7.06
N PRO A 493 -26.78 6.29 -7.58
CA PRO A 493 -27.97 6.61 -8.36
C PRO A 493 -28.06 5.84 -9.69
N ALA A 494 -29.28 5.47 -10.10
CA ALA A 494 -29.57 4.83 -11.39
C ALA A 494 -30.94 5.27 -11.93
N PHE A 495 -30.96 5.87 -13.12
CA PHE A 495 -32.21 6.29 -13.77
C PHE A 495 -32.98 5.11 -14.36
N SER A 496 -34.30 5.10 -14.16
CA SER A 496 -35.15 4.13 -14.84
C SER A 496 -35.22 4.40 -16.35
N PRO A 497 -35.35 3.34 -17.16
CA PRO A 497 -35.50 3.41 -18.62
C PRO A 497 -36.56 4.37 -19.14
N ASP A 498 -37.69 4.43 -18.44
CA ASP A 498 -38.87 5.19 -18.79
C ASP A 498 -38.79 6.66 -18.35
N GLY A 499 -37.68 7.09 -17.74
CA GLY A 499 -37.48 8.47 -17.29
C GLY A 499 -38.38 8.88 -16.12
N ARG A 500 -39.01 7.92 -15.42
CA ARG A 500 -39.96 8.19 -14.35
C ARG A 500 -39.37 8.13 -12.95
N TRP A 501 -38.26 7.42 -12.77
CA TRP A 501 -37.67 7.13 -11.48
C TRP A 501 -36.15 7.33 -11.47
N LEU A 502 -35.63 7.76 -10.32
CA LEU A 502 -34.23 7.62 -9.96
C LEU A 502 -34.15 6.67 -8.76
N TYR A 503 -33.56 5.48 -8.96
CA TYR A 503 -33.26 4.55 -7.87
C TYR A 503 -31.91 4.86 -7.27
N PHE A 504 -31.72 4.63 -5.97
CA PHE A 504 -30.44 4.86 -5.31
C PHE A 504 -30.32 4.10 -3.98
N LEU A 505 -29.10 4.00 -3.45
CA LEU A 505 -28.82 3.40 -2.14
C LEU A 505 -28.74 4.48 -1.06
N SER A 506 -29.29 4.19 0.13
CA SER A 506 -29.21 5.14 1.24
C SER A 506 -29.17 4.43 2.60
N ALA A 507 -28.24 4.84 3.46
CA ALA A 507 -28.04 4.29 4.80
C ALA A 507 -28.99 4.95 5.81
N ARG A 508 -30.25 4.52 5.83
CA ARG A 508 -31.32 5.11 6.66
C ARG A 508 -31.79 4.23 7.82
N HIS A 509 -31.42 2.95 7.80
CA HIS A 509 -31.88 2.00 8.80
C HIS A 509 -30.95 2.01 10.03
N PHE A 510 -31.44 2.56 11.15
CA PHE A 510 -30.74 2.58 12.44
C PHE A 510 -31.38 1.58 13.39
N LYS A 511 -31.08 0.29 13.19
CA LYS A 511 -31.43 -0.77 14.13
C LYS A 511 -30.17 -1.24 14.83
N LEU A 512 -30.25 -1.28 16.16
CA LEU A 512 -29.13 -1.72 16.99
C LEU A 512 -29.00 -3.24 16.90
N ASP A 513 -27.81 -3.72 16.53
CA ASP A 513 -27.53 -5.15 16.39
C ASP A 513 -27.08 -5.80 17.70
N ASN A 514 -26.41 -5.03 18.56
CA ASN A 514 -25.96 -5.50 19.86
C ASN A 514 -26.95 -5.15 20.98
N GLY A 515 -27.02 -6.00 22.01
CA GLY A 515 -27.92 -5.80 23.16
C GLY A 515 -27.55 -4.57 24.00
N SER A 516 -28.48 -4.11 24.83
CA SER A 516 -28.20 -3.06 25.82
C SER A 516 -27.27 -3.59 26.94
N PRO A 517 -26.31 -2.80 27.46
CA PRO A 517 -25.93 -1.44 27.08
C PRO A 517 -24.73 -1.46 26.12
N TRP A 518 -24.97 -1.72 24.82
CA TRP A 518 -23.98 -1.73 23.73
C TRP A 518 -23.09 -2.98 23.64
N GLY A 519 -23.67 -4.14 23.95
CA GLY A 519 -23.06 -5.46 23.81
C GLY A 519 -22.05 -5.80 24.89
N ASP A 520 -21.33 -6.89 24.66
CA ASP A 520 -20.21 -7.28 25.51
C ASP A 520 -19.17 -6.15 25.55
N ARG A 521 -18.64 -5.87 26.75
CA ARG A 521 -17.64 -4.83 27.02
C ARG A 521 -18.03 -3.38 26.68
N ASN A 522 -19.26 -3.08 26.25
CA ASN A 522 -19.70 -1.72 25.91
C ASN A 522 -18.80 -1.06 24.83
N MET A 523 -18.65 -1.76 23.70
CA MET A 523 -17.79 -1.37 22.57
C MET A 523 -18.39 -0.25 21.71
N GLY A 524 -19.66 0.09 21.94
CA GLY A 524 -20.40 1.12 21.22
C GLY A 524 -21.60 0.53 20.47
N PRO A 525 -22.58 1.35 20.09
CA PRO A 525 -23.72 0.89 19.31
C PRO A 525 -23.25 0.43 17.93
N VAL A 526 -23.69 -0.77 17.52
CA VAL A 526 -23.43 -1.29 16.18
C VAL A 526 -24.72 -1.22 15.37
N PHE A 527 -24.67 -0.49 14.26
CA PHE A 527 -25.74 -0.40 13.29
C PHE A 527 -25.25 -1.06 11.99
N ASN A 528 -25.44 -2.37 11.88
CA ASN A 528 -25.16 -3.09 10.65
C ASN A 528 -26.36 -2.99 9.69
N LYS A 529 -26.15 -3.35 8.42
CA LYS A 529 -27.24 -3.49 7.42
C LYS A 529 -28.11 -2.23 7.32
N ARG A 530 -27.46 -1.08 7.22
CA ARG A 530 -28.13 0.23 7.25
C ARG A 530 -28.78 0.62 5.92
N THR A 531 -28.36 -0.03 4.84
CA THR A 531 -28.62 0.43 3.47
C THR A 531 -29.90 -0.19 2.94
N GLY A 532 -30.83 0.67 2.52
CA GLY A 532 -32.01 0.29 1.72
C GLY A 532 -31.89 0.81 0.29
N ILE A 533 -32.79 0.34 -0.59
CA ILE A 533 -32.96 0.89 -1.94
C ILE A 533 -34.16 1.85 -1.93
N PHE A 534 -33.98 3.03 -2.48
CA PHE A 534 -35.00 4.06 -2.56
C PHE A 534 -35.28 4.43 -4.01
N ALA A 535 -36.49 4.94 -4.27
CA ALA A 535 -36.91 5.41 -5.59
C ALA A 535 -37.49 6.82 -5.48
N LEU A 536 -36.97 7.73 -6.30
CA LEU A 536 -37.44 9.10 -6.39
C LEU A 536 -38.30 9.27 -7.64
N ALA A 537 -39.53 9.73 -7.49
CA ALA A 537 -40.41 9.95 -8.64
C ALA A 537 -40.06 11.27 -9.34
N LEU A 538 -39.60 11.20 -10.58
CA LEU A 538 -39.11 12.35 -11.36
C LEU A 538 -40.23 13.29 -11.83
N GLN A 539 -41.47 12.80 -11.88
CA GLN A 539 -42.68 13.58 -12.12
C GLN A 539 -43.68 13.42 -10.96
N PRO A 540 -44.51 14.43 -10.67
CA PRO A 540 -45.64 14.28 -9.74
C PRO A 540 -46.66 13.27 -10.27
N GLY A 541 -47.35 12.57 -9.36
CA GLY A 541 -48.41 11.62 -9.72
C GLY A 541 -47.95 10.25 -10.23
N ASN A 542 -46.65 10.01 -10.39
CA ASN A 542 -46.13 8.68 -10.73
C ASN A 542 -46.54 7.65 -9.65
N ARG A 543 -47.22 6.58 -10.06
CA ARG A 543 -47.62 5.48 -9.18
C ARG A 543 -46.40 4.62 -8.88
N PHE A 544 -46.08 4.43 -7.59
CA PHE A 544 -44.90 3.67 -7.16
C PHE A 544 -44.90 2.23 -7.72
N PRO A 545 -43.82 1.75 -8.37
CA PRO A 545 -43.86 0.48 -9.11
C PRO A 545 -44.04 -0.76 -8.23
N PHE A 546 -43.68 -0.68 -6.95
CA PHE A 546 -43.84 -1.74 -5.98
C PHE A 546 -45.16 -1.65 -5.19
N LYS A 547 -46.02 -0.67 -5.48
CA LYS A 547 -47.32 -0.57 -4.83
C LYS A 547 -48.26 -1.67 -5.36
N PRO A 548 -48.89 -2.48 -4.47
CA PRO A 548 -49.88 -3.48 -4.87
C PRO A 548 -51.01 -2.89 -5.72
N ASP A 549 -51.64 -3.71 -6.56
CA ASP A 549 -52.82 -3.29 -7.30
C ASP A 549 -53.97 -2.90 -6.38
N ASP A 550 -54.65 -1.82 -6.72
CA ASP A 550 -55.81 -1.25 -6.04
C ASP A 550 -56.87 -0.87 -7.08
N GLU A 551 -58.08 -0.48 -6.66
CA GLU A 551 -59.17 -0.06 -7.56
C GLU A 551 -58.78 1.12 -8.47
N LEU A 552 -57.79 1.92 -8.07
CA LEU A 552 -57.22 3.03 -8.83
C LEU A 552 -56.18 2.57 -9.88
N SER A 553 -55.65 1.36 -9.78
CA SER A 553 -54.73 0.78 -10.77
C SER A 553 -55.45 0.11 -11.93
N ARG A 554 -56.75 -0.13 -11.77
CA ARG A 554 -57.65 -0.76 -12.74
C ARG A 554 -58.65 0.25 -13.30
N ALA A 555 -58.18 1.31 -13.97
CA ALA A 555 -59.08 2.19 -14.71
C ALA A 555 -58.46 2.74 -16.00
N ALA A 556 -58.55 1.94 -17.06
CA ALA A 556 -59.32 2.32 -18.24
C ALA A 556 -59.84 1.03 -18.88
N VAL A 557 -61.13 0.75 -18.67
CA VAL A 557 -61.87 -0.09 -19.62
C VAL A 557 -61.70 0.60 -20.98
N LYS A 558 -61.02 -0.06 -21.92
CA LYS A 558 -61.01 0.34 -23.33
C LYS A 558 -62.46 0.58 -23.75
N PRO A 559 -62.84 1.74 -24.32
CA PRO A 559 -64.02 1.80 -25.17
C PRO A 559 -63.85 0.73 -26.24
N ALA A 560 -64.90 -0.07 -26.49
CA ALA A 560 -64.87 -1.17 -27.43
C ALA A 560 -64.18 -0.77 -28.75
N GLU A 561 -63.04 -1.41 -29.04
CA GLU A 561 -62.43 -1.39 -30.37
C GLU A 561 -63.46 -1.90 -31.36
N SER A 562 -63.66 -1.15 -32.43
CA SER A 562 -64.56 -1.55 -33.50
C SER A 562 -64.01 -2.83 -34.18
N PRO A 563 -64.89 -3.73 -34.70
CA PRO A 563 -64.48 -4.96 -35.36
C PRO A 563 -63.51 -4.80 -36.55
N GLU A 564 -63.31 -3.57 -37.06
CA GLU A 564 -62.40 -3.27 -38.16
C GLU A 564 -60.92 -3.20 -37.76
N GLU A 565 -60.59 -2.85 -36.51
CA GLU A 565 -59.19 -2.78 -36.06
C GLU A 565 -58.60 -4.17 -35.76
N THR A 566 -59.42 -5.11 -35.29
CA THR A 566 -59.00 -6.51 -35.05
C THR A 566 -58.74 -7.29 -36.35
N ALA A 567 -59.32 -6.84 -37.48
CA ALA A 567 -59.08 -7.43 -38.80
C ALA A 567 -57.73 -6.99 -39.40
N ALA A 568 -57.29 -5.76 -39.10
CA ALA A 568 -56.01 -5.22 -39.56
C ALA A 568 -54.81 -5.87 -38.83
N GLU A 569 -54.93 -6.12 -37.52
CA GLU A 569 -53.87 -6.74 -36.72
C GLU A 569 -53.65 -8.22 -37.08
N LYS A 570 -54.73 -8.99 -37.32
CA LYS A 570 -54.64 -10.39 -37.78
C LYS A 570 -54.13 -10.54 -39.22
N ALA A 571 -54.28 -9.51 -40.06
CA ALA A 571 -53.72 -9.50 -41.41
C ALA A 571 -52.20 -9.24 -41.41
N LEU A 572 -51.70 -8.43 -40.47
CA LEU A 572 -50.27 -8.16 -40.27
C LEU A 572 -49.52 -9.35 -39.66
N GLU A 573 -50.17 -10.10 -38.75
CA GLU A 573 -49.57 -11.29 -38.11
C GLU A 573 -49.46 -12.51 -39.06
N LYS A 574 -50.36 -12.61 -40.05
CA LYS A 574 -50.29 -13.62 -41.13
C LYS A 574 -49.29 -13.29 -42.24
N ALA A 575 -48.87 -12.03 -42.38
CA ALA A 575 -47.82 -11.63 -43.33
C ALA A 575 -46.40 -11.89 -42.77
N ALA A 576 -46.22 -11.83 -41.44
CA ALA A 576 -44.91 -12.03 -40.81
C ALA A 576 -44.46 -13.50 -40.67
N SER A 577 -45.34 -14.47 -40.95
CA SER A 577 -45.10 -15.91 -40.72
C SER A 577 -44.80 -16.75 -41.97
N LYS A 578 -44.64 -16.13 -43.16
CA LYS A 578 -44.35 -16.87 -44.42
C LYS A 578 -42.98 -16.65 -45.07
N ASP A 579 -42.10 -15.81 -44.53
CA ASP A 579 -40.79 -15.51 -45.16
C ASP A 579 -39.58 -16.25 -44.56
N LYS A 580 -39.79 -17.42 -43.95
CA LYS A 580 -38.69 -18.33 -43.52
C LYS A 580 -38.78 -19.68 -44.23
N GLU A 581 -38.72 -19.69 -45.56
CA GLU A 581 -38.28 -20.85 -46.35
C GLU A 581 -38.15 -20.49 -47.85
N ALA A 582 -36.99 -19.96 -48.25
CA ALA A 582 -36.39 -20.13 -49.60
C ALA A 582 -35.12 -19.27 -49.74
N LYS A 583 -33.95 -19.91 -49.73
CA LYS A 583 -32.75 -19.44 -50.42
C LYS A 583 -32.62 -20.27 -51.69
N ASP A 584 -32.65 -19.68 -52.88
CA ASP A 584 -31.45 -19.58 -53.74
C ASP A 584 -31.72 -18.87 -55.08
N LYS A 585 -30.73 -18.06 -55.47
CA LYS A 585 -30.27 -17.65 -56.81
C LYS A 585 -30.98 -16.55 -57.64
N ASP A 586 -30.07 -15.76 -58.22
CA ASP A 586 -30.13 -14.77 -59.31
C ASP A 586 -30.65 -13.34 -59.07
N GLY A 587 -29.69 -12.40 -59.06
CA GLY A 587 -29.52 -11.49 -60.20
C GLY A 587 -30.26 -10.14 -60.22
N ARG A 588 -29.52 -9.10 -59.81
CA ARG A 588 -29.58 -7.67 -60.26
C ARG A 588 -30.65 -6.71 -59.67
N GLN A 589 -30.10 -5.75 -58.91
CA GLN A 589 -30.46 -4.34 -58.67
C GLN A 589 -31.87 -3.81 -59.04
N ALA A 590 -32.55 -3.30 -58.02
CA ALA A 590 -33.29 -2.04 -58.06
C ALA A 590 -33.18 -1.33 -56.70
N LYS A 591 -32.89 -0.02 -56.75
CA LYS A 591 -32.92 0.91 -55.61
C LYS A 591 -34.39 1.18 -55.25
N ASP A 592 -34.76 1.05 -53.98
CA ASP A 592 -35.86 1.82 -53.40
C ASP A 592 -35.68 2.04 -51.90
N ALA A 593 -36.02 3.25 -51.47
CA ALA A 593 -35.79 3.81 -50.15
C ALA A 593 -36.65 3.11 -49.07
N LYS A 594 -36.01 2.72 -47.98
CA LYS A 594 -36.67 2.16 -46.79
C LYS A 594 -37.30 3.31 -45.98
N PRO A 595 -38.58 3.24 -45.56
CA PRO A 595 -39.20 4.27 -44.74
C PRO A 595 -38.47 4.40 -43.40
N ALA A 596 -38.27 5.64 -42.94
CA ALA A 596 -37.72 5.93 -41.63
C ALA A 596 -38.61 5.31 -40.53
N PRO A 597 -38.03 4.70 -39.48
CA PRO A 597 -38.80 4.20 -38.36
C PRO A 597 -39.52 5.36 -37.64
N PRO A 598 -40.72 5.12 -37.08
CA PRO A 598 -41.47 6.15 -36.36
C PRO A 598 -40.65 6.70 -35.17
N PRO A 599 -40.78 7.99 -34.84
CA PRO A 599 -40.05 8.61 -33.74
C PRO A 599 -40.40 7.90 -32.42
N LYS A 600 -39.38 7.58 -31.60
CA LYS A 600 -39.57 7.09 -30.24
C LYS A 600 -40.40 8.10 -29.44
N PRO A 601 -41.36 7.66 -28.60
CA PRO A 601 -42.09 8.58 -27.72
C PRO A 601 -41.12 9.34 -26.81
N GLU A 602 -41.33 10.66 -26.68
CA GLU A 602 -40.48 11.54 -25.87
C GLU A 602 -40.61 11.20 -24.38
N LEU A 603 -39.49 11.10 -23.66
CA LEU A 603 -39.48 10.81 -22.22
C LEU A 603 -40.03 12.02 -21.44
N PRO A 604 -40.77 11.78 -20.33
CA PRO A 604 -41.32 12.87 -19.54
C PRO A 604 -40.21 13.70 -18.89
N ALA A 605 -40.32 15.03 -18.96
CA ALA A 605 -39.36 15.92 -18.32
C ALA A 605 -39.34 15.77 -16.80
N VAL A 606 -38.16 15.93 -16.18
CA VAL A 606 -38.03 15.98 -14.72
C VAL A 606 -38.69 17.26 -14.21
N THR A 607 -39.56 17.15 -13.22
CA THR A 607 -40.06 18.31 -12.48
C THR A 607 -39.15 18.51 -11.26
N TYR A 608 -38.58 19.69 -11.06
CA TYR A 608 -37.71 19.96 -9.90
C TYR A 608 -38.47 20.44 -8.66
N ALA A 609 -39.58 21.14 -8.86
CA ALA A 609 -40.46 21.55 -7.77
C ALA A 609 -40.93 20.33 -6.97
N GLY A 610 -40.68 20.33 -5.66
CA GLY A 610 -41.08 19.24 -4.78
C GLY A 610 -40.38 17.90 -5.02
N LEU A 611 -39.18 17.89 -5.64
CA LEU A 611 -38.51 16.66 -6.06
C LEU A 611 -38.12 15.75 -4.88
N ALA A 612 -37.48 16.31 -3.85
CA ALA A 612 -37.08 15.55 -2.65
C ALA A 612 -38.27 14.95 -1.87
N GLN A 613 -39.46 15.53 -2.00
CA GLN A 613 -40.70 15.08 -1.33
C GLN A 613 -41.32 13.85 -2.01
N ARG A 614 -40.88 13.47 -3.20
CA ARG A 614 -41.43 12.35 -4.00
C ARG A 614 -40.65 11.04 -3.81
N LEU A 615 -40.23 10.79 -2.58
CA LEU A 615 -39.38 9.66 -2.23
C LEU A 615 -40.19 8.44 -1.79
N PHE A 616 -39.80 7.27 -2.28
CA PHE A 616 -40.35 5.98 -1.90
C PHE A 616 -39.24 5.03 -1.46
N GLU A 617 -39.57 4.08 -0.59
CA GLU A 617 -38.69 2.99 -0.17
C GLU A 617 -39.10 1.71 -0.90
N VAL A 618 -38.13 1.05 -1.55
CA VAL A 618 -38.34 -0.26 -2.18
C VAL A 618 -38.58 -1.29 -1.08
N PRO A 619 -39.58 -2.19 -1.19
CA PRO A 619 -39.90 -3.19 -0.16
C PRO A 619 -38.87 -4.32 -0.14
N LEU A 620 -37.64 -3.99 0.26
CA LEU A 620 -36.51 -4.89 0.45
C LEU A 620 -35.96 -4.66 1.86
N ALA A 621 -35.65 -5.74 2.57
CA ALA A 621 -35.02 -5.63 3.88
C ALA A 621 -33.69 -4.86 3.77
N PRO A 622 -33.33 -4.02 4.76
CA PRO A 622 -32.04 -3.36 4.78
C PRO A 622 -30.86 -4.34 4.81
N GLY A 623 -29.76 -3.97 4.17
CA GLY A 623 -28.55 -4.79 4.04
C GLY A 623 -27.28 -3.95 3.90
N ASN A 624 -26.19 -4.59 3.51
CA ASN A 624 -24.91 -3.95 3.19
C ASN A 624 -24.76 -3.91 1.67
N TYR A 625 -25.58 -3.06 1.04
CA TYR A 625 -25.65 -2.96 -0.41
C TYR A 625 -24.68 -1.91 -0.95
N ARG A 626 -24.08 -2.20 -2.11
CA ARG A 626 -23.33 -1.25 -2.93
C ARG A 626 -23.57 -1.49 -4.41
N LYS A 627 -23.25 -0.51 -5.25
CA LYS A 627 -23.35 -0.55 -6.72
C LYS A 627 -24.73 -0.95 -7.22
N LEU A 628 -25.50 -0.01 -7.76
CA LEU A 628 -26.88 -0.22 -8.18
C LEU A 628 -27.03 -0.01 -9.70
N ALA A 629 -27.78 -0.90 -10.34
CA ALA A 629 -28.25 -0.74 -11.71
C ALA A 629 -29.72 -1.14 -11.86
N VAL A 630 -30.37 -0.70 -12.93
CA VAL A 630 -31.80 -0.93 -13.17
C VAL A 630 -32.08 -1.22 -14.65
N ASP A 631 -32.93 -2.20 -14.90
CA ASP A 631 -33.59 -2.44 -16.19
C ASP A 631 -35.11 -2.17 -16.10
N ASP A 632 -35.87 -2.47 -17.16
CA ASP A 632 -37.32 -2.21 -17.21
C ASP A 632 -38.12 -3.00 -16.16
N LYS A 633 -37.56 -4.09 -15.64
CA LYS A 633 -38.24 -5.11 -14.84
C LYS A 633 -37.55 -5.39 -13.51
N ARG A 634 -36.30 -4.96 -13.30
CA ARG A 634 -35.42 -5.46 -12.24
C ARG A 634 -34.39 -4.43 -11.78
N LEU A 635 -34.05 -4.51 -10.49
CA LEU A 635 -32.88 -3.87 -9.88
C LEU A 635 -31.75 -4.91 -9.73
N TYR A 636 -30.51 -4.48 -9.92
CA TYR A 636 -29.28 -5.27 -9.72
C TYR A 636 -28.40 -4.57 -8.70
N PHE A 637 -27.89 -5.30 -7.70
CA PHE A 637 -27.05 -4.73 -6.66
C PHE A 637 -26.11 -5.74 -6.03
N LEU A 638 -24.97 -5.30 -5.51
CA LEU A 638 -24.08 -6.16 -4.73
C LEU A 638 -24.47 -6.12 -3.27
N ASP A 639 -24.54 -7.31 -2.67
CA ASP A 639 -24.78 -7.56 -1.26
C ASP A 639 -23.49 -8.10 -0.65
N GLU A 640 -22.83 -7.29 0.20
CA GLU A 640 -21.55 -7.64 0.82
C GLU A 640 -21.69 -8.81 1.79
N ASP A 641 -22.87 -8.99 2.39
CA ASP A 641 -23.18 -10.06 3.34
C ASP A 641 -23.87 -11.26 2.65
N GLY A 642 -23.43 -11.61 1.44
CA GLY A 642 -23.95 -12.77 0.71
C GLY A 642 -23.69 -14.10 1.45
N ALA A 643 -23.97 -15.23 0.77
CA ALA A 643 -23.77 -16.56 1.37
C ALA A 643 -22.32 -16.72 1.89
N ASP A 644 -22.18 -17.25 3.11
CA ASP A 644 -20.91 -17.43 3.83
C ASP A 644 -20.11 -16.13 4.08
N GLY A 645 -20.77 -14.96 4.07
CA GLY A 645 -20.14 -13.66 4.29
C GLY A 645 -19.32 -13.17 3.09
N LYS A 646 -19.62 -13.67 1.88
CA LYS A 646 -18.96 -13.27 0.64
C LYS A 646 -19.88 -12.38 -0.20
N PRO A 647 -19.34 -11.38 -0.92
CA PRO A 647 -20.13 -10.54 -1.81
C PRO A 647 -20.92 -11.33 -2.85
N ALA A 648 -22.19 -11.01 -3.06
CA ALA A 648 -23.05 -11.65 -4.05
C ALA A 648 -23.80 -10.62 -4.90
N LEU A 649 -23.91 -10.89 -6.20
CA LEU A 649 -24.77 -10.12 -7.08
C LEU A 649 -26.22 -10.58 -6.90
N ARG A 650 -27.06 -9.65 -6.46
CA ARG A 650 -28.48 -9.85 -6.21
C ARG A 650 -29.31 -9.11 -7.23
N THR A 651 -30.53 -9.59 -7.40
CA THR A 651 -31.49 -8.95 -8.28
C THR A 651 -32.87 -8.92 -7.62
N LEU A 652 -33.64 -7.85 -7.83
CA LEU A 652 -35.00 -7.70 -7.31
C LEU A 652 -35.97 -7.31 -8.43
N ALA A 653 -37.07 -8.05 -8.58
CA ALA A 653 -38.10 -7.73 -9.57
C ALA A 653 -38.85 -6.44 -9.20
N ILE A 654 -39.03 -5.54 -10.15
CA ILE A 654 -39.90 -4.37 -10.07
C ILE A 654 -41.31 -4.84 -10.40
N ALA A 655 -42.07 -5.19 -9.38
CA ALA A 655 -43.41 -5.76 -9.53
C ALA A 655 -44.35 -5.25 -8.44
N ARG A 656 -45.64 -5.21 -8.75
CA ARG A 656 -46.73 -4.83 -7.83
C ARG A 656 -47.09 -5.93 -6.82
N THR A 657 -46.14 -6.81 -6.54
CA THR A 657 -46.22 -7.89 -5.54
C THR A 657 -45.23 -7.58 -4.42
N GLU A 658 -45.03 -8.48 -3.46
CA GLU A 658 -43.88 -8.41 -2.53
C GLU A 658 -42.69 -9.20 -3.14
N PRO A 659 -41.86 -8.60 -4.01
CA PRO A 659 -40.78 -9.32 -4.66
C PRO A 659 -39.71 -9.73 -3.65
N LYS A 660 -39.16 -10.93 -3.82
CA LYS A 660 -38.02 -11.42 -3.04
C LYS A 660 -36.72 -11.25 -3.82
N PRO A 661 -35.60 -10.89 -3.17
CA PRO A 661 -34.32 -10.82 -3.85
C PRO A 661 -33.86 -12.22 -4.28
N GLU A 662 -33.34 -12.32 -5.50
CA GLU A 662 -32.75 -13.54 -6.05
C GLU A 662 -31.22 -13.39 -6.13
N THR A 663 -30.50 -14.48 -5.92
CA THR A 663 -29.05 -14.52 -6.21
C THR A 663 -28.86 -14.70 -7.70
N PHE A 664 -28.19 -13.75 -8.35
CA PHE A 664 -27.76 -13.90 -9.74
C PHE A 664 -26.46 -14.68 -9.81
N ALA A 665 -25.45 -14.28 -9.03
CA ALA A 665 -24.18 -14.97 -8.91
C ALA A 665 -23.57 -14.74 -7.51
N ALA A 666 -22.89 -15.78 -6.98
CA ALA A 666 -22.18 -15.71 -5.71
C ALA A 666 -20.71 -15.30 -5.92
N ASN A 667 -20.06 -14.80 -4.86
CA ASN A 667 -18.64 -14.43 -4.86
C ASN A 667 -18.28 -13.43 -5.97
N VAL A 668 -19.08 -12.37 -6.13
CA VAL A 668 -18.93 -11.35 -7.19
C VAL A 668 -18.25 -10.11 -6.63
N ARG A 669 -17.10 -9.75 -7.20
CA ARG A 669 -16.35 -8.54 -6.84
C ARG A 669 -17.00 -7.29 -7.42
N ASP A 670 -17.40 -7.35 -8.68
CA ASP A 670 -17.90 -6.21 -9.44
C ASP A 670 -18.84 -6.65 -10.57
N PHE A 671 -19.74 -5.76 -11.02
CA PHE A 671 -20.66 -6.01 -12.14
C PHE A 671 -20.96 -4.75 -12.94
N ASP A 672 -21.40 -4.88 -14.18
CA ASP A 672 -21.85 -3.74 -15.00
C ASP A 672 -23.06 -4.17 -15.85
N LEU A 673 -23.98 -3.26 -16.12
CA LEU A 673 -25.19 -3.51 -16.90
C LEU A 673 -25.14 -2.69 -18.19
N ALA A 674 -25.28 -3.36 -19.33
CA ALA A 674 -25.21 -2.71 -20.63
C ALA A 674 -26.31 -1.64 -20.78
N ALA A 675 -26.05 -0.61 -21.58
CA ALA A 675 -27.00 0.49 -21.81
C ALA A 675 -28.32 0.03 -22.46
N ASP A 676 -28.29 -1.05 -23.24
CA ASP A 676 -29.47 -1.71 -23.79
C ASP A 676 -30.20 -2.63 -22.80
N ARG A 677 -29.58 -2.88 -21.64
CA ARG A 677 -30.04 -3.68 -20.50
C ARG A 677 -30.24 -5.16 -20.81
N LYS A 678 -29.67 -5.65 -21.90
CA LYS A 678 -29.75 -7.05 -22.29
C LYS A 678 -28.58 -7.87 -21.79
N HIS A 679 -27.41 -7.24 -21.66
CA HIS A 679 -26.19 -7.88 -21.25
C HIS A 679 -25.73 -7.40 -19.88
N LEU A 680 -25.17 -8.33 -19.10
CA LEU A 680 -24.63 -8.08 -17.78
C LEU A 680 -23.21 -8.66 -17.72
N TYR A 681 -22.27 -7.82 -17.30
CA TYR A 681 -20.91 -8.22 -16.96
C TYR A 681 -20.81 -8.47 -15.46
N TYR A 682 -20.08 -9.51 -15.06
CA TYR A 682 -19.62 -9.63 -13.68
C TYR A 682 -18.24 -10.26 -13.57
N ARG A 683 -17.55 -9.91 -12.47
CA ARG A 683 -16.22 -10.42 -12.14
C ARG A 683 -16.22 -11.12 -10.79
N THR A 684 -15.66 -12.34 -10.74
CA THR A 684 -15.60 -13.09 -9.48
C THR A 684 -14.54 -12.52 -8.53
N ALA A 685 -14.72 -12.71 -7.23
CA ALA A 685 -13.79 -12.28 -6.19
C ALA A 685 -12.68 -13.31 -5.90
N SER A 686 -12.75 -14.50 -6.49
CA SER A 686 -11.73 -15.55 -6.37
C SER A 686 -10.59 -15.32 -7.37
N GLY A 687 -9.36 -15.27 -6.88
CA GLY A 687 -8.16 -15.01 -7.71
C GLY A 687 -7.94 -13.52 -7.98
N ASN A 688 -6.81 -13.19 -8.62
CA ASN A 688 -6.47 -11.83 -9.03
C ASN A 688 -6.10 -11.87 -10.52
N PRO A 689 -6.93 -11.32 -11.44
CA PRO A 689 -8.02 -10.34 -11.24
C PRO A 689 -9.42 -10.93 -10.95
N GLY A 690 -9.60 -12.26 -11.00
CA GLY A 690 -10.90 -12.93 -10.99
C GLY A 690 -11.43 -13.26 -12.40
N GLU A 691 -12.38 -14.19 -12.51
CA GLU A 691 -13.00 -14.55 -13.79
C GLU A 691 -13.93 -13.44 -14.27
N MET A 692 -13.90 -13.15 -15.57
CA MET A 692 -14.70 -12.11 -16.23
C MET A 692 -15.73 -12.75 -17.14
N LEU A 693 -17.01 -12.51 -16.88
CA LEU A 693 -18.12 -13.12 -17.62
C LEU A 693 -19.09 -12.05 -18.15
N ILE A 694 -19.61 -12.27 -19.35
CA ILE A 694 -20.71 -11.50 -19.93
C ILE A 694 -21.84 -12.47 -20.24
N VAL A 695 -23.01 -12.20 -19.69
CA VAL A 695 -24.20 -13.05 -19.77
C VAL A 695 -25.44 -12.22 -20.06
N ASP A 696 -26.54 -12.87 -20.42
CA ASP A 696 -27.84 -12.21 -20.48
C ASP A 696 -28.26 -11.69 -19.10
N ALA A 697 -28.76 -10.46 -19.07
CA ALA A 697 -29.38 -9.87 -17.90
C ALA A 697 -30.70 -10.58 -17.57
N GLY A 698 -31.03 -10.68 -16.29
CA GLY A 698 -32.25 -11.32 -15.86
C GLY A 698 -32.29 -11.63 -14.37
N ALA A 699 -33.21 -12.53 -14.01
CA ALA A 699 -33.42 -12.97 -12.64
C ALA A 699 -32.23 -13.71 -12.05
N LYS A 700 -31.66 -14.64 -12.83
CA LYS A 700 -30.56 -15.53 -12.44
C LYS A 700 -29.57 -15.60 -13.59
N ALA A 701 -28.31 -15.89 -13.28
CA ALA A 701 -27.33 -16.18 -14.31
C ALA A 701 -27.78 -17.39 -15.16
N PRO A 702 -27.44 -17.44 -16.46
CA PRO A 702 -27.65 -18.61 -17.29
C PRO A 702 -27.01 -19.87 -16.65
N PRO A 703 -27.65 -21.05 -16.75
CA PRO A 703 -27.12 -22.28 -16.16
C PRO A 703 -25.81 -22.76 -16.82
N ASP A 704 -25.61 -22.43 -18.09
CA ASP A 704 -24.36 -22.67 -18.82
C ASP A 704 -23.67 -21.34 -19.10
N VAL A 705 -22.53 -21.13 -18.45
CA VAL A 705 -21.66 -19.95 -18.64
C VAL A 705 -20.36 -20.30 -19.36
N SER A 706 -20.24 -21.51 -19.93
CA SER A 706 -19.01 -21.99 -20.58
C SER A 706 -18.54 -21.10 -21.74
N LYS A 707 -19.48 -20.41 -22.40
CA LYS A 707 -19.21 -19.47 -23.51
C LYS A 707 -19.23 -17.99 -23.11
N ALA A 708 -19.58 -17.70 -21.85
CA ALA A 708 -19.72 -16.35 -21.31
C ALA A 708 -18.39 -15.72 -20.90
N ARG A 709 -17.33 -16.53 -20.76
CA ARG A 709 -16.01 -16.05 -20.34
C ARG A 709 -15.42 -15.12 -21.40
N VAL A 710 -15.00 -13.94 -20.97
CA VAL A 710 -14.28 -12.99 -21.83
C VAL A 710 -12.89 -13.53 -22.14
N LYS A 711 -12.49 -13.50 -23.40
CA LYS A 711 -11.19 -14.02 -23.84
C LYS A 711 -10.08 -13.00 -23.66
N VAL A 712 -9.34 -13.15 -22.56
CA VAL A 712 -8.20 -12.29 -22.20
C VAL A 712 -6.92 -13.08 -21.92
N ASP A 713 -6.97 -14.41 -21.96
CA ASP A 713 -5.87 -15.29 -21.57
C ASP A 713 -4.63 -15.18 -22.48
N ASP A 714 -4.83 -14.76 -23.73
CA ASP A 714 -3.76 -14.49 -24.70
C ASP A 714 -3.38 -13.01 -24.78
N TRP A 715 -3.98 -12.15 -23.94
CA TRP A 715 -3.61 -10.74 -23.90
C TRP A 715 -2.22 -10.59 -23.29
N SER A 716 -1.37 -9.87 -24.01
CA SER A 716 -0.03 -9.54 -23.57
C SER A 716 0.35 -8.15 -24.03
N ILE A 717 1.15 -7.47 -23.21
CA ILE A 717 1.56 -6.09 -23.46
C ILE A 717 3.02 -6.08 -23.87
N VAL A 718 3.31 -5.51 -25.04
CA VAL A 718 4.68 -5.15 -25.41
C VAL A 718 5.05 -3.90 -24.62
N SER A 719 6.03 -4.03 -23.72
CA SER A 719 6.59 -2.91 -22.97
C SER A 719 7.98 -2.57 -23.50
N ASN A 720 8.23 -1.26 -23.68
CA ASN A 720 9.56 -0.67 -23.81
C ASN A 720 9.95 -0.09 -22.45
N PRO A 721 10.79 -0.77 -21.65
CA PRO A 721 11.08 -0.37 -20.28
C PRO A 721 11.62 1.07 -20.17
N ARG A 722 12.44 1.52 -21.11
CA ARG A 722 12.99 2.89 -21.08
C ARG A 722 11.90 3.96 -21.20
N GLN A 723 10.96 3.77 -22.12
CA GLN A 723 9.83 4.69 -22.27
C GLN A 723 8.85 4.58 -21.10
N GLU A 724 8.59 3.36 -20.63
CA GLU A 724 7.71 3.10 -19.48
C GLU A 724 8.26 3.75 -18.20
N TRP A 725 9.55 3.59 -17.88
CA TRP A 725 10.18 4.21 -16.71
C TRP A 725 10.17 5.73 -16.77
N LYS A 726 10.36 6.31 -17.95
CA LYS A 726 10.23 7.76 -18.17
C LYS A 726 8.80 8.24 -17.94
N GLN A 727 7.81 7.50 -18.41
CA GLN A 727 6.40 7.79 -18.13
C GLN A 727 6.14 7.73 -16.62
N MET A 728 6.57 6.66 -15.94
CA MET A 728 6.36 6.46 -14.51
C MET A 728 7.01 7.55 -13.65
N PHE A 729 8.20 8.04 -14.02
CA PHE A 729 8.84 9.18 -13.36
C PHE A 729 7.97 10.45 -13.46
N ASN A 730 7.50 10.80 -14.67
CA ASN A 730 6.65 11.97 -14.86
C ASN A 730 5.31 11.82 -14.12
N ASP A 731 4.77 10.61 -14.09
CA ASP A 731 3.52 10.30 -13.41
C ASP A 731 3.63 10.43 -11.89
N ALA A 732 4.72 9.92 -11.31
CA ALA A 732 5.03 10.10 -9.89
C ALA A 732 5.19 11.59 -9.52
N TRP A 733 5.91 12.35 -10.37
CA TRP A 733 6.11 13.78 -10.20
C TRP A 733 4.78 14.54 -10.20
N ARG A 734 3.91 14.25 -11.17
CA ARG A 734 2.58 14.86 -11.29
C ARG A 734 1.68 14.48 -10.13
N MET A 735 1.67 13.22 -9.71
CA MET A 735 0.88 12.79 -8.55
C MET A 735 1.30 13.50 -7.26
N HIS A 736 2.59 13.76 -7.04
CA HIS A 736 3.02 14.56 -5.89
C HIS A 736 2.51 16.00 -5.94
N ARG A 737 2.57 16.64 -7.13
CA ARG A 737 2.02 17.98 -7.35
C ARG A 737 0.52 18.04 -7.03
N ASP A 738 -0.23 17.03 -7.46
CA ASP A 738 -1.69 17.04 -7.44
C ASP A 738 -2.29 16.56 -6.09
N PHE A 739 -1.54 15.79 -5.29
CA PHE A 739 -2.06 15.12 -4.08
C PHE A 739 -1.44 15.60 -2.76
N LEU A 740 -0.30 16.30 -2.78
CA LEU A 740 0.35 16.73 -1.53
C LEU A 740 -0.54 17.72 -0.75
N TYR A 741 -0.62 17.54 0.56
CA TYR A 741 -1.43 18.37 1.46
C TYR A 741 -1.08 19.87 1.39
N ASP A 742 0.17 20.21 1.09
CA ASP A 742 0.63 21.59 0.87
C ASP A 742 0.79 21.86 -0.63
N VAL A 743 -0.18 22.56 -1.21
CA VAL A 743 -0.20 22.96 -2.62
C VAL A 743 1.00 23.82 -3.05
N LYS A 744 1.73 24.42 -2.10
CA LYS A 744 2.97 25.18 -2.37
C LYS A 744 4.22 24.30 -2.35
N MET A 745 4.07 22.98 -2.22
CA MET A 745 5.17 22.01 -2.17
C MET A 745 6.21 22.36 -1.10
N ARG A 746 5.78 22.92 0.05
CA ARG A 746 6.65 23.42 1.12
C ARG A 746 7.68 24.46 0.67
N GLY A 747 7.38 25.18 -0.41
CA GLY A 747 8.26 26.20 -1.00
C GLY A 747 9.28 25.66 -2.01
N VAL A 748 9.26 24.35 -2.30
CA VAL A 748 10.18 23.72 -3.26
C VAL A 748 9.77 24.05 -4.70
N ASN A 749 10.74 24.42 -5.55
CA ASN A 749 10.51 24.55 -6.99
C ASN A 749 10.33 23.17 -7.62
N TRP A 750 9.09 22.67 -7.62
CA TRP A 750 8.79 21.31 -8.05
C TRP A 750 9.09 21.04 -9.53
N VAL A 751 8.93 22.05 -10.40
CA VAL A 751 9.34 21.94 -11.82
C VAL A 751 10.86 21.80 -11.92
N GLY A 752 11.61 22.62 -11.17
CA GLY A 752 13.07 22.51 -11.11
C GLY A 752 13.56 21.17 -10.55
N VAL A 753 12.82 20.56 -9.60
CA VAL A 753 13.10 19.20 -9.14
C VAL A 753 12.95 18.21 -10.29
N ARG A 754 11.87 18.25 -11.08
CA ARG A 754 11.74 17.38 -12.26
C ARG A 754 12.92 17.51 -13.21
N ASP A 755 13.28 18.76 -13.54
CA ASP A 755 14.35 19.06 -14.50
C ASP A 755 15.72 18.55 -14.01
N LYS A 756 15.95 18.56 -12.69
CA LYS A 756 17.15 18.00 -12.06
C LYS A 756 17.23 16.47 -12.16
N TYR A 757 16.12 15.76 -11.97
CA TYR A 757 16.12 14.28 -11.89
C TYR A 757 15.83 13.58 -13.23
N ALA A 758 15.13 14.23 -14.17
CA ALA A 758 14.78 13.63 -15.46
C ALA A 758 15.99 13.10 -16.27
N PRO A 759 17.16 13.79 -16.31
CA PRO A 759 18.34 13.26 -17.00
C PRO A 759 18.87 11.94 -16.41
N LEU A 760 18.66 11.68 -15.11
CA LEU A 760 19.06 10.41 -14.50
C LEU A 760 18.17 9.26 -14.95
N VAL A 761 16.91 9.53 -15.31
CA VAL A 761 15.98 8.49 -15.79
C VAL A 761 16.45 7.91 -17.12
N GLU A 762 17.10 8.71 -17.96
CA GLU A 762 17.69 8.25 -19.23
C GLU A 762 18.85 7.27 -19.03
N ARG A 763 19.47 7.27 -17.83
CA ARG A 763 20.56 6.37 -17.43
C ARG A 763 20.08 5.07 -16.79
N VAL A 764 18.79 4.96 -16.46
CA VAL A 764 18.21 3.78 -15.79
C VAL A 764 18.29 2.57 -16.69
N THR A 765 18.83 1.49 -16.13
CA THR A 765 18.97 0.18 -16.76
C THR A 765 18.17 -0.90 -16.04
N ASP A 766 17.77 -0.68 -14.79
CA ASP A 766 16.95 -1.59 -13.98
C ASP A 766 15.84 -0.84 -13.21
N ARG A 767 14.69 -1.49 -13.00
CA ARG A 767 13.52 -0.87 -12.32
C ARG A 767 13.83 -0.40 -10.89
N ALA A 768 14.76 -1.04 -10.17
CA ALA A 768 15.18 -0.61 -8.84
C ALA A 768 16.04 0.65 -8.88
N GLU A 769 16.69 0.99 -9.99
CA GLU A 769 17.36 2.29 -10.19
C GLU A 769 16.32 3.40 -10.37
N LEU A 770 15.20 3.13 -11.07
CA LEU A 770 14.07 4.05 -11.07
C LEU A 770 13.52 4.29 -9.67
N ASN A 771 13.38 3.24 -8.83
CA ASN A 771 12.95 3.41 -7.43
C ASN A 771 13.88 4.34 -6.64
N ASP A 772 15.19 4.25 -6.89
CA ASP A 772 16.18 5.13 -6.28
C ASP A 772 16.00 6.60 -6.70
N ILE A 773 15.77 6.85 -8.00
CA ILE A 773 15.48 8.20 -8.51
C ILE A 773 14.17 8.74 -7.92
N LEU A 774 13.11 7.92 -7.90
CA LEU A 774 11.82 8.32 -7.36
C LEU A 774 11.94 8.72 -5.88
N GLY A 775 12.68 7.93 -5.08
CA GLY A 775 12.97 8.25 -3.69
C GLY A 775 13.73 9.58 -3.54
N MET A 776 14.79 9.79 -4.32
CA MET A 776 15.52 11.07 -4.27
C MET A 776 14.65 12.27 -4.68
N MET A 777 13.79 12.12 -5.69
CA MET A 777 12.92 13.18 -6.19
C MET A 777 11.91 13.64 -5.11
N VAL A 778 11.23 12.69 -4.46
CA VAL A 778 10.20 13.03 -3.47
C VAL A 778 10.80 13.50 -2.14
N ALA A 779 12.02 13.09 -1.83
CA ALA A 779 12.74 13.54 -0.64
C ALA A 779 12.97 15.06 -0.60
N GLU A 780 13.00 15.73 -1.75
CA GLU A 780 13.17 17.20 -1.84
C GLU A 780 12.01 17.97 -1.19
N VAL A 781 10.81 17.39 -1.12
CA VAL A 781 9.65 18.02 -0.45
C VAL A 781 9.81 18.02 1.07
N GLY A 782 10.55 17.05 1.61
CA GLY A 782 10.80 16.95 3.04
C GLY A 782 9.59 16.50 3.88
N ALA A 783 8.64 15.78 3.28
CA ALA A 783 7.46 15.25 3.97
C ALA A 783 7.60 13.73 4.22
N LEU A 784 7.30 13.27 5.43
CA LEU A 784 7.16 11.84 5.73
C LEU A 784 5.96 11.24 4.98
N HIS A 785 5.83 9.92 5.03
CA HIS A 785 4.94 9.14 4.17
C HIS A 785 5.27 9.22 2.67
N SER A 786 6.44 9.74 2.30
CA SER A 786 6.97 9.76 0.93
C SER A 786 7.76 8.48 0.63
N GLN A 787 7.08 7.34 0.71
CA GLN A 787 7.69 6.01 0.56
C GLN A 787 7.51 5.47 -0.87
N VAL A 788 8.46 4.65 -1.33
CA VAL A 788 8.43 4.03 -2.67
C VAL A 788 8.16 2.53 -2.56
N ALA A 789 7.05 2.07 -3.11
CA ALA A 789 6.80 0.65 -3.33
C ALA A 789 7.36 0.22 -4.70
N PRO A 790 8.12 -0.89 -4.77
CA PRO A 790 9.07 -1.11 -5.84
C PRO A 790 8.48 -1.46 -7.22
N GLY A 791 7.25 -1.95 -7.29
CA GLY A 791 6.61 -2.39 -8.54
C GLY A 791 7.22 -3.65 -9.13
N ASP A 792 7.37 -3.65 -10.46
CA ASP A 792 7.82 -4.78 -11.28
C ASP A 792 9.36 -4.85 -11.36
N ILE A 793 9.99 -5.18 -10.23
CA ILE A 793 11.44 -5.43 -10.11
C ILE A 793 11.81 -6.84 -10.55
N ARG A 794 13.07 -7.03 -10.95
CA ARG A 794 13.65 -8.36 -11.22
C ARG A 794 13.53 -9.26 -9.97
N LYS A 795 13.04 -10.47 -10.17
CA LYS A 795 12.88 -11.50 -9.13
C LYS A 795 13.30 -12.84 -9.72
N SER A 796 13.99 -13.65 -8.94
CA SER A 796 14.17 -15.07 -9.27
C SER A 796 12.90 -15.85 -8.97
N ALA A 797 12.73 -16.97 -9.67
CA ALA A 797 11.77 -17.98 -9.22
C ALA A 797 12.19 -18.48 -7.83
N PRO A 798 11.27 -18.59 -6.87
CA PRO A 798 11.62 -19.08 -5.54
C PRO A 798 12.10 -20.54 -5.62
N GLU A 799 13.29 -20.82 -5.09
CA GLU A 799 13.81 -22.20 -4.99
C GLU A 799 13.10 -23.01 -3.89
N GLY A 800 12.43 -22.31 -2.97
CA GLY A 800 11.53 -22.88 -1.98
C GLY A 800 10.99 -21.80 -1.03
N THR A 801 10.04 -22.21 -0.19
CA THR A 801 9.46 -21.35 0.85
C THR A 801 10.14 -21.65 2.18
N PRO A 802 10.85 -20.68 2.79
CA PRO A 802 11.46 -20.87 4.10
C PRO A 802 10.38 -21.00 5.18
N SER A 803 10.68 -21.77 6.23
CA SER A 803 9.77 -22.01 7.35
C SER A 803 10.51 -22.06 8.68
N GLY A 804 9.79 -21.79 9.77
CA GLY A 804 10.33 -21.71 11.12
C GLY A 804 9.60 -22.59 12.13
N LEU A 805 10.28 -22.91 13.23
CA LEU A 805 9.77 -23.76 14.31
C LEU A 805 9.16 -22.95 15.48
N GLY A 806 9.12 -21.62 15.38
CA GLY A 806 8.66 -20.73 16.44
C GLY A 806 9.56 -20.74 17.68
N ALA A 807 10.87 -20.76 17.47
CA ALA A 807 11.87 -20.80 18.52
C ALA A 807 13.18 -20.09 18.10
N VAL A 808 13.98 -19.71 19.10
CA VAL A 808 15.39 -19.33 18.93
C VAL A 808 16.22 -20.60 19.05
N LEU A 809 17.05 -20.86 18.04
CA LEU A 809 17.89 -22.05 17.95
C LEU A 809 19.36 -21.66 17.82
N THR A 810 20.23 -22.35 18.56
CA THR A 810 21.69 -22.18 18.47
C THR A 810 22.35 -23.47 18.01
N ARG A 811 23.17 -23.38 16.95
CA ARG A 811 23.98 -24.50 16.50
C ARG A 811 25.06 -24.82 17.54
N THR A 812 25.15 -26.09 17.91
CA THR A 812 26.16 -26.66 18.82
C THR A 812 26.85 -27.84 18.14
N ALA A 813 27.90 -28.39 18.77
CA ALA A 813 28.56 -29.60 18.28
C ALA A 813 27.64 -30.84 18.24
N ALA A 814 26.56 -30.86 19.04
CA ALA A 814 25.62 -31.99 19.14
C ALA A 814 24.37 -31.84 18.25
N GLY A 815 24.09 -30.64 17.72
CA GLY A 815 22.88 -30.31 16.98
C GLY A 815 22.41 -28.88 17.25
N TYR A 816 21.14 -28.57 17.01
CA TYR A 816 20.56 -27.26 17.33
C TYR A 816 19.89 -27.27 18.70
N ARG A 817 20.45 -26.53 19.66
CA ARG A 817 19.84 -26.36 20.98
C ARG A 817 18.68 -25.38 20.88
N VAL A 818 17.54 -25.74 21.47
CA VAL A 818 16.37 -24.87 21.62
C VAL A 818 16.67 -23.90 22.77
N ASP A 819 17.03 -22.66 22.46
CA ASP A 819 17.33 -21.66 23.48
C ASP A 819 16.06 -21.01 24.04
N ARG A 820 15.06 -20.83 23.19
CA ARG A 820 13.79 -20.18 23.54
C ARG A 820 12.66 -20.73 22.67
N VAL A 821 11.54 -21.09 23.25
CA VAL A 821 10.30 -21.31 22.50
C VAL A 821 9.45 -20.05 22.58
N TYR A 822 9.00 -19.51 21.44
CA TYR A 822 8.22 -18.28 21.44
C TYR A 822 6.86 -18.48 22.11
N ARG A 823 6.54 -17.62 23.08
CA ARG A 823 5.23 -17.56 23.72
C ARG A 823 4.21 -16.85 22.84
N SER A 824 2.95 -17.19 23.05
CA SER A 824 1.78 -16.50 22.51
C SER A 824 0.70 -16.41 23.59
N GLU A 825 -0.44 -15.80 23.28
CA GLU A 825 -1.60 -15.89 24.16
C GLU A 825 -1.96 -17.35 24.44
N SER A 826 -2.06 -17.70 25.72
CA SER A 826 -2.28 -19.05 26.21
C SER A 826 -3.67 -19.59 25.84
N GLU A 827 -4.66 -18.69 25.83
CA GLU A 827 -6.07 -18.97 25.50
C GLU A 827 -6.37 -18.94 24.00
N LEU A 828 -5.37 -18.72 23.14
CA LEU A 828 -5.50 -18.78 21.68
C LEU A 828 -4.60 -19.89 21.08
N PRO A 829 -5.00 -21.18 21.17
CA PRO A 829 -4.19 -22.30 20.69
C PRO A 829 -3.73 -22.19 19.23
N ALA A 830 -4.55 -21.59 18.35
CA ALA A 830 -4.21 -21.38 16.94
C ALA A 830 -3.00 -20.45 16.70
N GLN A 831 -2.67 -19.62 17.71
CA GLN A 831 -1.54 -18.69 17.67
C GLN A 831 -0.27 -19.26 18.30
N ARG A 832 -0.29 -20.46 18.87
CA ARG A 832 0.90 -21.06 19.50
C ARG A 832 2.01 -21.35 18.50
N ALA A 833 3.24 -21.16 18.95
CA ALA A 833 4.42 -21.58 18.20
C ALA A 833 4.39 -23.09 17.92
N PRO A 834 4.98 -23.56 16.80
CA PRO A 834 5.03 -24.99 16.49
C PRO A 834 5.61 -25.86 17.61
N LEU A 835 6.72 -25.44 18.23
CA LEU A 835 7.31 -26.18 19.37
C LEU A 835 6.57 -25.97 20.70
N ALA A 836 5.59 -25.06 20.77
CA ALA A 836 4.76 -24.83 21.95
C ALA A 836 3.40 -25.56 21.88
N GLN A 837 3.15 -26.35 20.82
CA GLN A 837 1.93 -27.14 20.72
C GLN A 837 1.89 -28.20 21.83
N ALA A 838 0.70 -28.47 22.36
CA ALA A 838 0.54 -29.26 23.58
C ALA A 838 0.97 -30.73 23.41
N ASP A 839 0.92 -31.24 22.18
CA ASP A 839 1.34 -32.59 21.77
C ASP A 839 2.80 -32.66 21.31
N VAL A 840 3.50 -31.51 21.22
CA VAL A 840 4.91 -31.44 20.83
C VAL A 840 5.78 -31.39 22.08
N ASP A 841 6.35 -32.53 22.46
CA ASP A 841 7.23 -32.63 23.63
C ASP A 841 8.66 -32.21 23.27
N VAL A 842 8.88 -30.91 23.11
CA VAL A 842 10.19 -30.27 22.91
C VAL A 842 10.29 -29.08 23.87
N ARG A 843 11.40 -28.98 24.61
CA ARG A 843 11.58 -27.96 25.66
C ARG A 843 12.83 -27.14 25.43
N GLU A 844 12.88 -25.96 26.05
CA GLU A 844 14.10 -25.17 26.13
C GLU A 844 15.23 -26.00 26.76
N GLY A 845 16.41 -25.93 26.15
CA GLY A 845 17.59 -26.73 26.44
C GLY A 845 17.72 -28.02 25.62
N ASP A 846 16.62 -28.56 25.07
CA ASP A 846 16.66 -29.78 24.25
C ASP A 846 17.47 -29.54 22.95
N VAL A 847 18.07 -30.59 22.39
CA VAL A 847 18.89 -30.50 21.17
C VAL A 847 18.22 -31.26 20.04
N ILE A 848 17.88 -30.56 18.96
CA ILE A 848 17.42 -31.15 17.70
C ILE A 848 18.63 -31.72 16.97
N THR A 849 18.62 -33.02 16.68
CA THR A 849 19.73 -33.74 16.05
C THR A 849 19.44 -34.12 14.59
N ALA A 850 18.17 -34.28 14.22
CA ALA A 850 17.77 -34.55 12.83
C ALA A 850 16.39 -33.98 12.49
N VAL A 851 16.18 -33.69 11.21
CA VAL A 851 14.91 -33.25 10.61
C VAL A 851 14.58 -34.18 9.45
N ASN A 852 13.43 -34.84 9.47
CA ASN A 852 13.01 -35.86 8.51
C ASN A 852 14.09 -36.93 8.25
N GLY A 853 14.76 -37.37 9.32
CA GLY A 853 15.82 -38.39 9.28
C GLY A 853 17.19 -37.87 8.82
N LYS A 854 17.31 -36.62 8.37
CA LYS A 854 18.58 -36.01 7.97
C LYS A 854 19.24 -35.32 9.16
N SER A 855 20.52 -35.60 9.39
CA SER A 855 21.30 -34.99 10.46
C SER A 855 21.39 -33.47 10.25
N VAL A 856 21.11 -32.69 11.30
CA VAL A 856 21.27 -31.22 11.25
C VAL A 856 22.73 -30.78 11.19
N LEU A 857 23.66 -31.66 11.56
CA LEU A 857 25.09 -31.37 11.54
C LEU A 857 25.69 -31.49 10.14
N GLU A 858 25.08 -32.30 9.26
CA GLU A 858 25.48 -32.47 7.86
C GLU A 858 24.95 -31.35 6.94
N ALA A 859 23.92 -30.62 7.38
CA ALA A 859 23.37 -29.48 6.66
C ALA A 859 24.24 -28.21 6.85
N ARG A 860 24.15 -27.29 5.88
CA ARG A 860 24.78 -25.96 6.02
C ARG A 860 24.14 -25.21 7.19
N ASP A 861 22.81 -25.26 7.25
CA ASP A 861 21.97 -24.72 8.31
C ASP A 861 20.69 -25.56 8.47
N ILE A 862 20.01 -25.48 9.63
CA ILE A 862 18.72 -26.17 9.83
C ILE A 862 17.64 -25.67 8.84
N SER A 863 17.76 -24.41 8.39
CA SER A 863 16.87 -23.80 7.40
C SER A 863 16.82 -24.58 6.08
N ASP A 864 17.93 -25.19 5.66
CA ASP A 864 17.96 -26.04 4.47
C ASP A 864 17.02 -27.25 4.60
N LEU A 865 16.90 -27.80 5.81
CA LEU A 865 16.05 -28.96 6.10
C LEU A 865 14.58 -28.58 6.30
N LEU A 866 14.30 -27.30 6.58
CA LEU A 866 12.96 -26.74 6.78
C LEU A 866 12.40 -26.06 5.52
N LEU A 867 13.17 -26.00 4.44
CA LEU A 867 12.71 -25.44 3.18
C LEU A 867 11.52 -26.25 2.62
N ASN A 868 10.46 -25.55 2.20
CA ASN A 868 9.20 -26.13 1.71
C ASN A 868 8.44 -26.99 2.74
N GLN A 869 8.73 -26.83 4.03
CA GLN A 869 8.05 -27.57 5.11
C GLN A 869 6.96 -26.77 5.83
N ALA A 870 6.72 -25.52 5.44
CA ALA A 870 5.62 -24.73 6.00
C ALA A 870 4.28 -25.47 5.83
N ASP A 871 3.50 -25.53 6.90
CA ASP A 871 2.17 -26.15 6.98
C ASP A 871 2.15 -27.65 6.65
N ARG A 872 3.30 -28.33 6.80
CA ARG A 872 3.47 -29.78 6.61
C ARG A 872 4.03 -30.44 7.87
N GLN A 873 3.73 -31.72 8.07
CA GLN A 873 4.30 -32.50 9.16
C GLN A 873 5.80 -32.73 8.93
N VAL A 874 6.59 -32.48 9.97
CA VAL A 874 8.04 -32.70 10.00
C VAL A 874 8.39 -33.53 11.22
N LEU A 875 9.22 -34.57 11.02
CA LEU A 875 9.77 -35.39 12.09
C LEU A 875 11.06 -34.78 12.62
N LEU A 876 11.06 -34.36 13.89
CA LEU A 876 12.26 -33.97 14.62
C LEU A 876 12.78 -35.14 15.45
N GLN A 877 14.09 -35.37 15.42
CA GLN A 877 14.79 -36.18 16.43
C GLN A 877 15.38 -35.24 17.47
N VAL A 878 15.03 -35.45 18.74
CA VAL A 878 15.32 -34.54 19.83
C VAL A 878 16.01 -35.30 20.96
N GLN A 879 17.15 -34.77 21.40
CA GLN A 879 17.88 -35.21 22.58
C GLN A 879 17.49 -34.33 23.77
N PRO A 880 16.86 -34.88 24.83
CA PRO A 880 16.49 -34.10 25.99
C PRO A 880 17.68 -33.50 26.73
N ALA A 881 17.56 -32.25 27.17
CA ALA A 881 18.61 -31.49 27.86
C ALA A 881 19.07 -32.14 29.18
N ARG A 882 18.12 -32.76 29.90
CA ARG A 882 18.32 -33.31 31.25
C ARG A 882 18.89 -34.74 31.25
N GLY A 883 19.31 -35.25 30.10
CA GLY A 883 19.66 -36.66 29.92
C GLY A 883 18.40 -37.53 29.79
N GLY A 884 18.43 -38.50 28.89
CA GLY A 884 17.27 -39.34 28.55
C GLY A 884 17.42 -39.98 27.17
N LYS A 885 16.53 -40.92 26.83
CA LYS A 885 16.52 -41.54 25.50
C LYS A 885 16.13 -40.49 24.45
N PRO A 886 16.81 -40.44 23.29
CA PRO A 886 16.36 -39.65 22.15
C PRO A 886 14.90 -39.95 21.82
N ARG A 887 14.16 -38.94 21.39
CA ARG A 887 12.74 -39.05 21.06
C ARG A 887 12.40 -38.37 19.74
N ALA A 888 11.37 -38.89 19.10
CA ALA A 888 10.74 -38.29 17.93
C ALA A 888 9.63 -37.33 18.36
N ALA A 889 9.52 -36.19 17.67
CA ALA A 889 8.38 -35.28 17.75
C ALA A 889 7.91 -34.91 16.33
N ILE A 890 6.60 -34.92 16.09
CA ILE A 890 6.02 -34.39 14.85
C ILE A 890 5.64 -32.95 15.08
N VAL A 891 6.14 -32.05 14.24
CA VAL A 891 5.86 -30.61 14.30
C VAL A 891 5.32 -30.13 12.95
N ILE A 892 4.58 -29.02 12.94
CA ILE A 892 4.16 -28.33 11.72
C ILE A 892 4.85 -26.96 11.68
N PRO A 893 5.97 -26.82 10.94
CA PRO A 893 6.63 -25.53 10.76
C PRO A 893 5.69 -24.48 10.13
N VAL A 894 5.95 -23.21 10.41
CA VAL A 894 5.13 -22.10 9.92
C VAL A 894 5.88 -21.25 8.89
N PRO A 895 5.19 -20.54 7.98
CA PRO A 895 5.82 -19.55 7.11
C PRO A 895 6.59 -18.49 7.91
N MET A 896 7.67 -17.95 7.35
CA MET A 896 8.50 -16.93 8.04
C MET A 896 7.73 -15.67 8.48
N ALA A 897 6.64 -15.30 7.80
CA ALA A 897 5.76 -14.22 8.26
C ALA A 897 5.11 -14.53 9.62
N LYS A 898 4.66 -15.77 9.83
CA LYS A 898 4.09 -16.22 11.11
C LYS A 898 5.19 -16.43 12.15
N GLN A 899 6.39 -16.89 11.76
CA GLN A 899 7.58 -16.91 12.64
C GLN A 899 7.87 -15.52 13.24
N ALA A 900 7.87 -14.46 12.42
CA ALA A 900 8.07 -13.09 12.89
C ALA A 900 6.94 -12.61 13.81
N ALA A 901 5.68 -12.99 13.52
CA ALA A 901 4.54 -12.66 14.38
C ALA A 901 4.59 -13.34 15.76
N LEU A 902 5.10 -14.58 15.81
CA LEU A 902 5.35 -15.34 17.04
C LEU A 902 6.47 -14.71 17.87
N GLN A 903 7.58 -14.31 17.23
CA GLN A 903 8.66 -13.58 17.90
C GLN A 903 8.13 -12.31 18.58
N TYR A 904 7.29 -11.55 17.87
CA TYR A 904 6.67 -10.35 18.42
C TYR A 904 5.78 -10.70 19.63
N SER A 905 4.97 -11.76 19.50
CA SER A 905 4.08 -12.21 20.58
C SER A 905 4.87 -12.63 21.83
N ASP A 906 6.02 -13.29 21.67
CA ASP A 906 6.87 -13.67 22.81
C ASP A 906 7.38 -12.45 23.59
N TRP A 907 7.71 -11.37 22.87
CA TRP A 907 8.10 -10.11 23.48
C TRP A 907 6.92 -9.48 24.24
N GLU A 908 5.75 -9.35 23.62
CA GLU A 908 4.54 -8.77 24.25
C GLU A 908 4.15 -9.52 25.52
N GLN A 909 4.05 -10.85 25.45
CA GLN A 909 3.72 -11.69 26.60
C GLN A 909 4.78 -11.56 27.70
N GLY A 910 6.05 -11.48 27.31
CA GLY A 910 7.14 -11.22 28.26
C GLY A 910 7.03 -9.88 28.98
N ARG A 911 6.60 -8.82 28.29
CA ARG A 911 6.38 -7.49 28.93
C ARG A 911 5.17 -7.53 29.86
N ALA A 912 4.07 -8.17 29.43
CA ALA A 912 2.88 -8.33 30.25
C ALA A 912 3.17 -9.09 31.56
N GLU A 913 3.87 -10.22 31.48
CA GLU A 913 4.31 -11.00 32.65
C GLU A 913 5.22 -10.17 33.58
N GLN A 914 6.15 -9.40 33.02
CA GLN A 914 7.04 -8.54 33.80
C GLN A 914 6.25 -7.47 34.58
N VAL A 915 5.25 -6.84 33.95
CA VAL A 915 4.39 -5.84 34.60
C VAL A 915 3.52 -6.48 35.69
N GLU A 916 2.92 -7.63 35.41
CA GLU A 916 2.09 -8.37 36.37
C GLU A 916 2.91 -8.71 37.63
N GLN A 917 4.10 -9.30 37.44
CA GLN A 917 5.00 -9.69 38.54
C GLN A 917 5.51 -8.46 39.31
N ALA A 918 5.99 -7.43 38.61
CA ALA A 918 6.57 -6.25 39.24
C ALA A 918 5.55 -5.41 40.02
N SER A 919 4.25 -5.51 39.67
CA SER A 919 3.17 -4.76 40.30
C SER A 919 2.32 -5.60 41.27
N ASN A 920 2.61 -6.89 41.42
CA ASN A 920 1.74 -7.86 42.11
C ASN A 920 0.29 -7.80 41.58
N GLY A 921 0.13 -7.68 40.27
CA GLY A 921 -1.16 -7.57 39.60
C GLY A 921 -1.93 -6.27 39.87
N ARG A 922 -1.28 -5.21 40.31
CA ARG A 922 -1.95 -3.91 40.50
C ARG A 922 -1.97 -3.06 39.23
N ILE A 923 -1.04 -3.30 38.32
CA ILE A 923 -0.89 -2.57 37.05
C ILE A 923 -1.11 -3.54 35.89
N GLY A 924 -1.96 -3.16 34.94
CA GLY A 924 -2.16 -3.87 33.68
C GLY A 924 -1.21 -3.40 32.58
N TYR A 925 -1.07 -4.20 31.53
CA TYR A 925 -0.28 -3.90 30.33
C TYR A 925 -1.05 -4.32 29.08
N LEU A 926 -1.01 -3.49 28.03
CA LEU A 926 -1.37 -3.89 26.68
C LEU A 926 -0.44 -3.20 25.67
N HIS A 927 -0.24 -3.83 24.53
CA HIS A 927 0.59 -3.34 23.44
C HIS A 927 -0.25 -3.20 22.16
N LEU A 928 -0.07 -2.11 21.41
CA LEU A 928 -0.69 -1.93 20.09
C LEU A 928 0.41 -1.93 19.02
N ARG A 929 0.41 -2.95 18.16
CA ARG A 929 1.43 -3.12 17.11
C ARG A 929 1.24 -2.13 15.97
N ALA A 930 -0.01 -1.80 15.69
CA ALA A 930 -0.44 -0.82 14.72
C ALA A 930 -1.73 -0.16 15.24
N MET A 931 -2.50 0.45 14.36
CA MET A 931 -3.80 1.04 14.66
C MET A 931 -4.84 0.51 13.67
N GLY A 932 -4.89 -0.81 13.50
CA GLY A 932 -5.78 -1.50 12.55
C GLY A 932 -6.86 -2.36 13.22
N ALA A 933 -7.59 -3.13 12.40
CA ALA A 933 -8.68 -4.00 12.87
C ALA A 933 -8.20 -5.07 13.88
N ASP A 934 -7.02 -5.65 13.67
CA ASP A 934 -6.44 -6.62 14.60
C ASP A 934 -6.10 -5.97 15.96
N ASP A 935 -5.68 -4.69 15.96
CA ASP A 935 -5.40 -3.93 17.18
C ASP A 935 -6.69 -3.55 17.93
N ILE A 936 -7.82 -3.34 17.22
CA ILE A 936 -9.14 -3.24 17.87
C ILE A 936 -9.46 -4.53 18.63
N ALA A 937 -9.25 -5.69 18.00
CA ALA A 937 -9.52 -6.99 18.62
C ALA A 937 -8.60 -7.22 19.83
N ALA A 938 -7.31 -6.93 19.71
CA ALA A 938 -6.35 -7.01 20.82
C ALA A 938 -6.73 -6.05 21.96
N PHE A 939 -7.04 -4.79 21.66
CA PHE A 939 -7.50 -3.81 22.65
C PHE A 939 -8.77 -4.29 23.38
N ALA A 940 -9.77 -4.81 22.66
CA ALA A 940 -11.00 -5.33 23.24
C ALA A 940 -10.76 -6.50 24.21
N ARG A 941 -9.77 -7.34 23.93
CA ARG A 941 -9.38 -8.43 24.82
C ARG A 941 -8.61 -7.90 26.03
N ASP A 942 -7.58 -7.08 25.79
CA ASP A 942 -6.55 -6.78 26.77
C ASP A 942 -6.91 -5.58 27.67
N PHE A 943 -7.56 -4.55 27.13
CA PHE A 943 -8.01 -3.38 27.90
C PHE A 943 -9.03 -3.79 28.97
N TYR A 944 -10.03 -4.57 28.57
CA TYR A 944 -11.11 -4.97 29.48
C TYR A 944 -10.69 -6.04 30.50
N ALA A 945 -9.68 -6.86 30.19
CA ALA A 945 -9.02 -7.69 31.19
C ALA A 945 -8.32 -6.87 32.29
N ASN A 946 -7.90 -5.64 31.95
CA ASN A 946 -7.17 -4.74 32.85
C ASN A 946 -8.01 -3.57 33.40
N VAL A 947 -9.31 -3.49 33.09
CA VAL A 947 -10.16 -2.32 33.39
C VAL A 947 -10.28 -1.99 34.88
N ASN A 948 -10.14 -2.99 35.75
CA ASN A 948 -10.25 -2.86 37.21
C ASN A 948 -8.88 -2.74 37.91
N ARG A 949 -7.76 -2.74 37.17
CA ARG A 949 -6.42 -2.53 37.72
C ARG A 949 -6.28 -1.08 38.20
N GLU A 950 -5.42 -0.85 39.18
CA GLU A 950 -5.18 0.50 39.74
C GLU A 950 -4.30 1.36 38.83
N GLY A 951 -3.55 0.74 37.91
CA GLY A 951 -2.84 1.40 36.84
C GLY A 951 -2.86 0.59 35.54
N LEU A 952 -2.60 1.26 34.41
CA LEU A 952 -2.52 0.66 33.09
C LEU A 952 -1.36 1.28 32.31
N ILE A 953 -0.56 0.43 31.67
CA ILE A 953 0.43 0.81 30.67
C ILE A 953 -0.15 0.48 29.29
N ILE A 954 -0.28 1.48 28.43
CA ILE A 954 -0.54 1.29 27.00
C ILE A 954 0.76 1.51 26.25
N ASP A 955 1.30 0.46 25.64
CA ASP A 955 2.56 0.51 24.90
C ASP A 955 2.30 0.69 23.39
N VAL A 956 2.75 1.81 22.83
CA VAL A 956 2.71 2.11 21.39
C VAL A 956 4.11 2.31 20.81
N ARG A 957 5.15 1.82 21.50
CA ARG A 957 6.51 1.75 20.93
C ARG A 957 6.49 0.87 19.69
N ARG A 958 7.18 1.29 18.63
CA ARG A 958 7.19 0.59 17.32
C ARG A 958 5.81 0.46 16.65
N ASN A 959 4.80 1.22 17.09
CA ASN A 959 3.47 1.21 16.47
C ASN A 959 3.56 1.72 15.02
N ARG A 960 2.96 0.99 14.07
CA ARG A 960 3.09 1.24 12.62
C ARG A 960 2.00 2.15 12.03
N GLY A 961 1.13 2.73 12.85
CA GLY A 961 0.03 3.58 12.42
C GLY A 961 -1.20 2.80 11.92
N GLY A 962 -2.18 3.53 11.37
CA GLY A 962 -3.51 3.03 11.06
C GLY A 962 -4.54 4.17 11.17
N ASN A 963 -5.68 3.95 11.82
CA ASN A 963 -6.76 4.95 11.91
C ASN A 963 -7.77 4.71 13.05
N ILE A 964 -7.33 4.23 14.22
CA ILE A 964 -8.22 3.89 15.35
C ILE A 964 -7.94 4.71 16.62
N ASP A 965 -7.02 5.67 16.57
CA ASP A 965 -6.66 6.57 17.67
C ASP A 965 -7.88 7.15 18.41
N SER A 966 -8.81 7.73 17.66
CA SER A 966 -9.99 8.42 18.17
C SER A 966 -10.96 7.46 18.86
N TRP A 967 -11.09 6.24 18.34
CA TRP A 967 -11.90 5.18 18.93
C TRP A 967 -11.35 4.74 20.30
N ILE A 968 -10.03 4.63 20.43
CA ILE A 968 -9.36 4.30 21.71
C ILE A 968 -9.52 5.45 22.71
N ILE A 969 -9.20 6.67 22.28
CA ILE A 969 -9.29 7.88 23.11
C ILE A 969 -10.70 8.06 23.67
N GLU A 970 -11.74 7.80 22.88
CA GLU A 970 -13.14 7.83 23.34
C GLU A 970 -13.37 6.90 24.55
N LYS A 971 -12.78 5.69 24.57
CA LYS A 971 -12.93 4.76 25.70
C LYS A 971 -12.19 5.25 26.94
N LEU A 972 -11.01 5.86 26.76
CA LEU A 972 -10.21 6.44 27.84
C LEU A 972 -10.83 7.71 28.43
N LEU A 973 -11.64 8.44 27.67
CA LEU A 973 -12.36 9.64 28.12
C LEU A 973 -13.55 9.35 29.03
N ARG A 974 -14.02 8.10 29.11
CA ARG A 974 -15.16 7.72 29.95
C ARG A 974 -14.83 7.96 31.43
N LYS A 975 -15.77 8.57 32.18
CA LYS A 975 -15.60 8.88 33.61
C LYS A 975 -16.82 8.42 34.42
N ALA A 976 -16.59 7.48 35.34
CA ALA A 976 -17.62 7.07 36.29
C ALA A 976 -17.94 8.21 37.27
N TRP A 977 -19.22 8.56 37.40
CA TRP A 977 -19.68 9.65 38.27
C TRP A 977 -20.81 9.23 39.23
N ALA A 978 -21.43 8.08 39.00
CA ALA A 978 -22.38 7.44 39.91
C ALA A 978 -22.10 5.95 40.01
N PHE A 979 -22.61 5.31 41.07
CA PHE A 979 -22.39 3.90 41.35
C PHE A 979 -23.70 3.24 41.75
N TRP A 980 -23.93 2.04 41.25
CA TRP A 980 -25.06 1.21 41.62
C TRP A 980 -24.62 0.18 42.64
N SER A 981 -25.48 -0.14 43.61
CA SER A 981 -25.26 -1.21 44.58
C SER A 981 -26.45 -2.16 44.55
N THR A 982 -26.20 -3.46 44.64
CA THR A 982 -27.24 -4.47 44.86
C THR A 982 -27.46 -4.67 46.37
N PRO A 983 -28.57 -5.31 46.78
CA PRO A 983 -28.82 -5.65 48.19
C PRO A 983 -27.74 -6.53 48.83
N VAL A 984 -27.00 -7.30 48.01
CA VAL A 984 -25.89 -8.16 48.46
C VAL A 984 -24.53 -7.43 48.43
N GLY A 985 -24.51 -6.10 48.23
CA GLY A 985 -23.33 -5.26 48.33
C GLY A 985 -22.42 -5.25 47.10
N GLN A 986 -22.83 -5.88 45.98
CA GLN A 986 -22.08 -5.75 44.72
C GLN A 986 -22.30 -4.36 44.14
N THR A 987 -21.21 -3.70 43.77
CA THR A 987 -21.21 -2.32 43.29
C THR A 987 -20.63 -2.22 41.88
N SER A 988 -21.17 -1.31 41.08
CA SER A 988 -20.70 -1.08 39.70
C SER A 988 -20.81 0.41 39.33
N PRO A 989 -19.94 0.92 38.44
CA PRO A 989 -20.06 2.28 37.93
C PRO A 989 -21.24 2.42 36.96
N ASN A 990 -21.87 3.58 36.95
CA ASN A 990 -22.96 3.91 36.04
C ASN A 990 -22.53 3.92 34.56
N MET A 991 -21.27 4.28 34.29
CA MET A 991 -20.62 4.05 33.01
C MET A 991 -19.91 2.68 33.07
N GLN A 992 -20.56 1.64 32.53
CA GLN A 992 -20.04 0.27 32.59
C GLN A 992 -18.67 0.19 31.91
N ASN A 993 -17.79 -0.66 32.45
CA ASN A 993 -16.45 -0.93 31.93
C ASN A 993 -15.57 0.32 31.77
N THR A 994 -15.75 1.30 32.67
CA THR A 994 -14.89 2.50 32.73
C THR A 994 -13.61 2.19 33.49
N PHE A 995 -12.46 2.44 32.87
CA PHE A 995 -11.18 2.41 33.56
C PHE A 995 -11.09 3.57 34.56
N ARG A 996 -10.72 3.28 35.81
CA ARG A 996 -10.65 4.28 36.91
C ARG A 996 -9.25 4.44 37.49
N GLY A 997 -8.29 3.65 37.00
CA GLY A 997 -6.91 3.68 37.44
C GLY A 997 -6.10 4.81 36.80
N HIS A 998 -4.80 4.79 37.05
CA HIS A 998 -3.85 5.72 36.44
C HIS A 998 -3.30 5.17 35.12
N LEU A 999 -3.20 6.02 34.10
CA LEU A 999 -2.66 5.66 32.80
C LEU A 999 -1.20 6.15 32.65
N VAL A 1000 -0.36 5.36 32.00
CA VAL A 1000 0.91 5.78 31.38
C VAL A 1000 0.95 5.23 29.96
N VAL A 1001 1.43 6.02 29.00
CA VAL A 1001 1.63 5.57 27.61
C VAL A 1001 3.11 5.53 27.27
N LEU A 1002 3.58 4.41 26.71
CA LEU A 1002 4.97 4.27 26.24
C LEU A 1002 5.07 4.62 24.76
N VAL A 1003 6.02 5.47 24.41
CA VAL A 1003 6.32 5.91 23.02
C VAL A 1003 7.82 5.80 22.74
N ASP A 1004 8.21 5.53 21.50
CA ASP A 1004 9.62 5.51 21.09
C ASP A 1004 9.82 6.20 19.73
N GLU A 1005 11.09 6.23 19.29
CA GLU A 1005 11.53 6.81 18.03
C GLU A 1005 10.76 6.27 16.81
N LEU A 1006 10.19 5.07 16.90
CA LEU A 1006 9.48 4.39 15.82
C LEU A 1006 7.97 4.25 16.07
N THR A 1007 7.40 4.92 17.07
CA THR A 1007 5.96 5.20 17.10
C THR A 1007 5.65 6.09 15.89
N TYR A 1008 4.82 5.59 14.97
CA TYR A 1008 4.65 6.16 13.63
C TYR A 1008 3.18 6.43 13.31
N SER A 1009 2.90 7.52 12.61
CA SER A 1009 1.58 7.85 12.04
C SER A 1009 0.47 7.88 13.09
N ASP A 1010 -0.59 7.10 12.95
CA ASP A 1010 -1.74 7.14 13.88
C ASP A 1010 -1.36 6.81 15.34
N GLY A 1011 -0.27 6.07 15.56
CA GLY A 1011 0.32 5.90 16.89
C GLY A 1011 0.80 7.22 17.51
N GLU A 1012 1.28 8.14 16.69
CA GLU A 1012 1.67 9.50 17.09
C GLU A 1012 0.46 10.39 17.30
N THR A 1013 -0.57 10.27 16.46
CA THR A 1013 -1.85 10.98 16.66
C THR A 1013 -2.49 10.56 17.99
N PHE A 1014 -2.48 9.27 18.31
CA PHE A 1014 -2.89 8.77 19.63
C PHE A 1014 -2.05 9.39 20.76
N ALA A 1015 -0.72 9.39 20.65
CA ALA A 1015 0.15 9.96 21.67
C ALA A 1015 -0.08 11.48 21.85
N ALA A 1016 -0.21 12.23 20.75
CA ALA A 1016 -0.54 13.64 20.76
C ALA A 1016 -1.90 13.90 21.42
N GLY A 1017 -2.91 13.09 21.12
CA GLY A 1017 -4.24 13.15 21.73
C GLY A 1017 -4.22 12.88 23.23
N VAL A 1018 -3.49 11.86 23.69
CA VAL A 1018 -3.30 11.55 25.12
C VAL A 1018 -2.74 12.75 25.88
N LYS A 1019 -1.73 13.41 25.30
CA LYS A 1019 -1.10 14.59 25.90
C LYS A 1019 -2.03 15.80 25.87
N ALA A 1020 -2.63 16.11 24.73
CA ALA A 1020 -3.51 17.26 24.55
C ALA A 1020 -4.76 17.20 25.44
N LEU A 1021 -5.29 15.99 25.69
CA LEU A 1021 -6.47 15.75 26.51
C LEU A 1021 -6.15 15.45 27.99
N GLY A 1022 -4.87 15.41 28.36
CA GLY A 1022 -4.42 15.16 29.73
C GLY A 1022 -4.82 13.79 30.29
N LEU A 1023 -4.82 12.74 29.44
CA LEU A 1023 -5.25 11.39 29.85
C LEU A 1023 -4.22 10.65 30.71
N GLY A 1024 -2.93 10.91 30.49
CA GLY A 1024 -1.82 10.30 31.22
C GLY A 1024 -0.48 10.81 30.67
N PRO A 1025 0.63 10.68 31.42
CA PRO A 1025 1.93 11.07 30.92
C PRO A 1025 2.42 10.08 29.85
N LEU A 1026 3.11 10.64 28.86
CA LEU A 1026 3.91 9.90 27.90
C LEU A 1026 5.31 9.65 28.45
N VAL A 1027 5.82 8.42 28.31
CA VAL A 1027 7.17 8.03 28.75
C VAL A 1027 7.92 7.40 27.59
N GLY A 1028 9.16 7.82 27.36
CA GLY A 1028 10.04 7.20 26.38
C GLY A 1028 10.82 8.21 25.56
N LYS A 1029 10.77 8.13 24.23
CA LYS A 1029 11.52 9.01 23.33
C LYS A 1029 10.60 9.71 22.32
N ARG A 1030 11.10 10.80 21.72
CA ARG A 1030 10.37 11.55 20.68
C ARG A 1030 9.99 10.59 19.55
N THR A 1031 8.77 10.70 19.04
CA THR A 1031 8.24 9.82 17.98
C THR A 1031 8.73 10.19 16.58
N ALA A 1032 8.36 9.41 15.56
CA ALA A 1032 8.94 9.50 14.22
C ALA A 1032 8.66 10.83 13.48
N GLY A 1033 7.52 11.46 13.70
CA GLY A 1033 7.10 12.70 13.05
C GLY A 1033 6.29 12.53 11.77
N ALA A 1034 5.60 11.41 11.57
CA ALA A 1034 4.81 11.13 10.37
C ALA A 1034 3.34 11.52 10.55
N GLY A 1035 3.02 12.81 10.53
CA GLY A 1035 1.76 13.36 11.04
C GLY A 1035 0.60 13.48 10.05
N VAL A 1036 0.77 12.99 8.82
CA VAL A 1036 -0.10 13.31 7.69
C VAL A 1036 -0.81 12.06 7.19
N TRP A 1037 -2.13 12.14 6.99
CA TRP A 1037 -2.92 11.04 6.48
C TRP A 1037 -2.76 10.87 4.96
N LEU A 1038 -2.96 9.66 4.46
CA LEU A 1038 -2.75 9.26 3.06
C LEU A 1038 -3.77 8.21 2.62
N SER A 1039 -3.86 7.97 1.31
CA SER A 1039 -4.90 7.11 0.71
C SER A 1039 -4.37 5.89 -0.07
N ASP A 1040 -3.05 5.75 -0.24
CA ASP A 1040 -2.39 4.66 -1.00
C ASP A 1040 -2.87 4.48 -2.47
N ARG A 1041 -3.43 5.54 -3.08
CA ARG A 1041 -3.97 5.50 -4.46
C ARG A 1041 -2.98 5.90 -5.56
N ASN A 1042 -1.79 6.39 -5.22
CA ASN A 1042 -0.79 6.91 -6.16
C ASN A 1042 0.04 5.80 -6.84
N ARG A 1043 -0.64 4.86 -7.51
CA ARG A 1043 -0.01 3.72 -8.21
C ARG A 1043 0.51 4.09 -9.59
N LEU A 1044 1.69 3.59 -9.93
CA LEU A 1044 2.32 3.65 -11.24
C LEU A 1044 1.77 2.53 -12.15
N ALA A 1045 2.13 2.55 -13.43
CA ALA A 1045 1.61 1.60 -14.42
C ALA A 1045 1.89 0.13 -14.05
N ASP A 1046 3.01 -0.15 -13.37
CA ASP A 1046 3.47 -1.49 -13.00
C ASP A 1046 3.03 -1.94 -11.58
N ASN A 1047 2.02 -1.29 -10.99
CA ASN A 1047 1.61 -1.42 -9.59
C ASN A 1047 2.64 -0.96 -8.53
N GLY A 1048 3.81 -0.43 -8.94
CA GLY A 1048 4.65 0.37 -8.05
C GLY A 1048 3.89 1.57 -7.50
N MET A 1049 4.38 2.18 -6.43
CA MET A 1049 3.69 3.30 -5.79
C MET A 1049 4.70 4.31 -5.28
N VAL A 1050 4.35 5.59 -5.39
CA VAL A 1050 5.07 6.68 -4.74
C VAL A 1050 4.06 7.38 -3.86
N ARG A 1051 4.07 7.04 -2.56
CA ARG A 1051 3.07 7.50 -1.59
C ARG A 1051 3.15 9.02 -1.43
N VAL A 1052 1.99 9.65 -1.27
CA VAL A 1052 1.87 11.10 -1.08
C VAL A 1052 1.13 11.36 0.22
N ALA A 1053 1.65 12.30 1.01
CA ALA A 1053 1.04 12.80 2.24
C ALA A 1053 -0.08 13.81 1.90
N GLU A 1054 -1.34 13.49 2.20
CA GLU A 1054 -2.51 14.21 1.63
C GLU A 1054 -3.27 15.08 2.62
N THR A 1055 -3.39 14.67 3.89
CA THR A 1055 -4.24 15.38 4.87
C THR A 1055 -3.48 15.62 6.16
N GLY A 1056 -2.96 16.84 6.34
CA GLY A 1056 -2.16 17.19 7.53
C GLY A 1056 -3.02 17.53 8.75
N GLN A 1057 -2.44 17.37 9.94
CA GLN A 1057 -3.09 17.64 11.23
C GLN A 1057 -2.58 18.96 11.85
N PHE A 1058 -3.49 19.83 12.30
CA PHE A 1058 -3.16 21.11 12.94
C PHE A 1058 -4.00 21.37 14.19
N ASP A 1059 -3.47 22.20 15.10
CA ASP A 1059 -4.17 22.70 16.28
C ASP A 1059 -5.18 23.81 15.92
N SER A 1060 -6.41 23.72 16.45
CA SER A 1060 -7.44 24.74 16.27
C SER A 1060 -7.08 26.12 16.84
N ASP A 1061 -6.28 26.19 17.91
CA ASP A 1061 -6.01 27.45 18.62
C ASP A 1061 -5.02 28.33 17.84
N LYS A 1062 -3.97 27.71 17.29
CA LYS A 1062 -2.85 28.42 16.64
C LYS A 1062 -2.69 28.13 15.15
N GLY A 1063 -3.42 27.15 14.61
CA GLY A 1063 -3.23 26.68 13.22
C GLY A 1063 -1.89 25.99 12.98
N VAL A 1064 -1.22 25.53 14.04
CA VAL A 1064 0.13 24.95 13.95
C VAL A 1064 0.03 23.45 13.66
N TRP A 1065 0.81 22.99 12.68
CA TRP A 1065 0.94 21.56 12.37
C TRP A 1065 1.50 20.78 13.56
N LEU A 1066 0.85 19.67 13.93
CA LEU A 1066 1.08 19.02 15.22
C LEU A 1066 2.30 18.10 15.27
N ILE A 1067 2.49 17.26 14.24
CA ILE A 1067 3.39 16.10 14.30
C ILE A 1067 4.46 16.14 13.20
N GLU A 1068 4.08 16.55 11.98
CA GLU A 1068 4.88 16.38 10.77
C GLU A 1068 6.31 16.94 10.88
N GLY A 1069 7.30 16.10 10.60
CA GLY A 1069 8.72 16.43 10.55
C GLY A 1069 9.45 16.50 11.90
N VAL A 1070 8.73 16.48 13.02
CA VAL A 1070 9.32 16.59 14.38
C VAL A 1070 8.90 15.42 15.29
N GLY A 1071 7.62 15.07 15.33
CA GLY A 1071 7.08 14.06 16.25
C GLY A 1071 6.68 14.59 17.61
N VAL A 1072 6.07 13.72 18.42
CA VAL A 1072 5.55 14.00 19.76
C VAL A 1072 6.65 13.79 20.79
N VAL A 1073 6.91 14.80 21.62
CA VAL A 1073 7.89 14.71 22.72
C VAL A 1073 7.19 14.18 23.98
N PRO A 1074 7.72 13.11 24.61
CA PRO A 1074 7.12 12.56 25.83
C PRO A 1074 7.24 13.52 27.02
N ASP A 1075 6.44 13.30 28.07
CA ASP A 1075 6.51 14.10 29.30
C ASP A 1075 7.70 13.69 30.17
N VAL A 1076 8.08 12.41 30.10
CA VAL A 1076 9.29 11.86 30.73
C VAL A 1076 10.15 11.23 29.65
N GLU A 1077 11.22 11.93 29.27
CA GLU A 1077 12.17 11.43 28.29
C GLU A 1077 13.14 10.42 28.92
N VAL A 1078 13.16 9.20 28.39
CA VAL A 1078 14.05 8.11 28.85
C VAL A 1078 14.35 7.16 27.68
N ASP A 1079 15.64 6.94 27.44
CA ASP A 1079 16.13 6.05 26.37
C ASP A 1079 16.25 4.61 26.86
N ASN A 1080 16.04 3.67 25.95
CA ASN A 1080 16.37 2.26 26.12
C ASN A 1080 17.76 2.03 25.51
N LEU A 1081 18.78 1.98 26.36
CA LEU A 1081 20.18 1.99 25.93
C LEU A 1081 20.58 0.68 25.21
N PRO A 1082 21.47 0.73 24.21
CA PRO A 1082 21.66 -0.39 23.29
C PRO A 1082 22.10 -1.71 23.93
N ASN A 1083 23.09 -1.72 24.83
CA ASN A 1083 23.58 -2.94 25.44
C ASN A 1083 22.60 -3.47 26.49
N ALA A 1084 22.07 -2.60 27.34
CA ALA A 1084 21.02 -2.93 28.29
C ALA A 1084 19.81 -3.58 27.63
N THR A 1085 19.30 -3.01 26.53
CA THR A 1085 18.16 -3.54 25.78
C THR A 1085 18.47 -4.87 25.10
N PHE A 1086 19.65 -5.03 24.53
CA PHE A 1086 20.09 -6.33 24.01
C PHE A 1086 20.06 -7.42 25.09
N ASN A 1087 20.44 -7.07 26.32
CA ASN A 1087 20.43 -7.96 27.49
C ASN A 1087 19.04 -8.06 28.18
N GLY A 1088 17.97 -7.55 27.56
CA GLY A 1088 16.59 -7.71 28.02
C GLY A 1088 16.10 -6.66 29.03
N GLN A 1089 16.91 -5.64 29.34
CA GLN A 1089 16.49 -4.52 30.20
C GLN A 1089 15.58 -3.55 29.43
N ASP A 1090 14.62 -2.95 30.13
CA ASP A 1090 13.65 -2.02 29.54
C ASP A 1090 13.40 -0.85 30.49
N LYS A 1091 14.22 0.20 30.34
CA LYS A 1091 14.23 1.37 31.21
C LYS A 1091 12.96 2.19 31.08
N GLN A 1092 12.39 2.26 29.88
CA GLN A 1092 11.12 2.92 29.63
C GLN A 1092 9.99 2.25 30.41
N LEU A 1093 9.89 0.92 30.35
CA LEU A 1093 8.88 0.16 31.09
C LEU A 1093 9.07 0.28 32.61
N GLU A 1094 10.31 0.19 33.10
CA GLU A 1094 10.63 0.40 34.52
C GLU A 1094 10.19 1.78 35.01
N THR A 1095 10.41 2.81 34.19
CA THR A 1095 10.04 4.20 34.51
C THR A 1095 8.52 4.36 34.57
N ALA A 1096 7.79 3.78 33.61
CA ALA A 1096 6.32 3.76 33.64
C ALA A 1096 5.78 3.05 34.89
N LEU A 1097 6.35 1.89 35.25
CA LEU A 1097 5.99 1.17 36.47
C LEU A 1097 6.23 2.01 37.73
N ALA A 1098 7.38 2.70 37.82
CA ALA A 1098 7.69 3.56 38.95
C ALA A 1098 6.71 4.74 39.07
N LEU A 1099 6.39 5.38 37.95
CA LEU A 1099 5.41 6.48 37.90
C LEU A 1099 4.02 6.03 38.32
N LEU A 1100 3.55 4.88 37.82
CA LEU A 1100 2.25 4.33 38.22
C LEU A 1100 2.23 3.93 39.69
N LYS A 1101 3.25 3.25 40.20
CA LYS A 1101 3.34 2.90 41.63
C LYS A 1101 3.25 4.14 42.52
N LYS A 1102 3.96 5.21 42.13
CA LYS A 1102 3.90 6.50 42.82
C LYS A 1102 2.49 7.10 42.78
N LYS A 1103 1.90 7.22 41.58
CA LYS A 1103 0.54 7.77 41.42
C LYS A 1103 -0.52 6.98 42.17
N ILE A 1104 -0.46 5.65 42.15
CA ILE A 1104 -1.39 4.78 42.88
C ILE A 1104 -1.24 5.00 44.40
N ALA A 1105 -0.03 5.21 44.91
CA ALA A 1105 0.19 5.48 46.33
C ALA A 1105 -0.32 6.88 46.74
N GLU A 1106 -0.08 7.90 45.91
CA GLU A 1106 -0.51 9.28 46.16
C GLU A 1106 -2.02 9.48 45.96
N GLN A 1107 -2.62 8.75 45.03
CA GLN A 1107 -4.01 8.88 44.60
C GLN A 1107 -4.65 7.49 44.44
N PRO A 1108 -4.89 6.76 45.54
CA PRO A 1108 -5.45 5.42 45.47
C PRO A 1108 -6.85 5.42 44.83
N VAL A 1109 -7.13 4.39 44.02
CA VAL A 1109 -8.45 4.23 43.39
C VAL A 1109 -9.48 3.99 44.50
N LYS A 1110 -10.46 4.89 44.60
CA LYS A 1110 -11.50 4.82 45.64
C LYS A 1110 -12.39 3.59 45.44
N ARG A 1111 -12.54 2.79 46.51
CA ARG A 1111 -13.50 1.68 46.55
C ARG A 1111 -14.93 2.19 46.52
N TYR A 1112 -15.82 1.38 45.96
CA TYR A 1112 -17.25 1.63 45.98
C TYR A 1112 -17.78 1.30 47.38
N GLN A 1113 -18.15 2.31 48.16
CA GLN A 1113 -18.80 2.09 49.46
C GLN A 1113 -20.00 3.02 49.57
N ALA A 1114 -21.20 2.45 49.45
CA ALA A 1114 -22.44 3.16 49.71
C ALA A 1114 -22.62 3.33 51.23
N GLN A 1115 -23.08 4.51 51.65
CA GLN A 1115 -23.56 4.70 53.02
C GLN A 1115 -24.93 4.03 53.18
N PRO A 1116 -25.30 3.58 54.40
CA PRO A 1116 -26.65 3.16 54.68
C PRO A 1116 -27.66 4.25 54.32
N ILE A 1117 -28.79 3.87 53.72
CA ILE A 1117 -29.90 4.80 53.52
C ILE A 1117 -30.42 5.18 54.92
N PRO A 1118 -30.59 6.48 55.24
CA PRO A 1118 -31.15 6.90 56.52
C PRO A 1118 -32.50 6.23 56.80
N SER A 1119 -32.78 5.92 58.07
CA SER A 1119 -34.08 5.40 58.48
C SER A 1119 -35.17 6.43 58.18
N LEU A 1120 -36.31 5.96 57.63
CA LEU A 1120 -37.51 6.78 57.55
C LEU A 1120 -38.07 6.91 58.97
N ASN A 1121 -37.83 8.03 59.63
CA ASN A 1121 -38.50 8.37 60.88
C ASN A 1121 -39.90 8.90 60.51
N TYR A 1122 -40.90 8.01 60.50
CA TYR A 1122 -42.32 8.39 60.42
C TYR A 1122 -42.86 8.76 61.79
#